data_AF-A0A7V0Z4D2-F1
#
_entry.id   AF-A0A7V0Z4D2-F1
#
_cell.length_a   1.000
_cell.length_b   1.000
_cell.length_c   1.000
_cell.angle_alpha   90.00
_cell.angle_beta   90.00
_cell.angle_gamma   90.00
#
_symmetry.space_group_name_H-M   'P 1'
#
loop_
_entity.id
_entity.type
_entity.pdbx_description
1 polymer ?
#
loop_
_entity_poly.entity_id
_entity_poly.type
_entity_poly.pdbx_seq_one_letter_code
_entity_poly.pdbx_strand_id
1 'polypeptide(L)'
;MRKFLKLSIAFLIPFLLTGEGITGVKRLKYIDPYDVQMSSYQEWSAKITKESFKIGRAYQSKFKDSRLPMFNIVVYAPLYPNIIDSLNTYITDLEAENYNVRVDTVRGWLAPQLRSHLATLLDSQLVGAVFIGNVPIAWYEYTSSEGREEFPIELYFMDLNGTWVDSDNNGLFDNHTGNKAPEIYVGRLYSNPVTWGNEVWLVNNYLHKIHKYRTEGYSIPQKALAYVDDDWYSFNNCNLNLLYDTVVVIRQYNTTTAADFRTRLDDPYEWVQICSHSSPWGNTFKNTSGYAGTLFNFELWFADPPFLFLNLFQCGGTRFIEENSEGSCYIFNTTNCLLAIGSTKVGSMLNFDGFYGPLNTGVSIGQAFKQWFTQYGINDVDWFYGMCILGDPALKPKRSVAKNINITSSQNHLINTFNWSTPAPVDTNAETDAFVTTTLDGSGKLWSAWVTGRSVTNGRTEICAAYYTNGNWTPAQIVRPYLYWDFFPAMYTDQQGHPYLTWQRAYGRNYDVFGSAYTGNQWGAEEQLSSKASNDMYPSMTRDGDGRMWVCLERWTHLNGDIYCRYFDGTTWQSMFAVTTDSANDYRPAMATDSNGIAWVTWCSERYEYNRNIYVKRYNPNSGHWEGLYRITGNPAQDQDPKIAVSGDGTVWVVWTTWRNGNTDIYESHFDGSTWSNTRTVVADPNRDEHPALVVDRDGYIWCIWQSDRTGDWEIWAKYYKNGVWQDSVNISNNFAKDIFPSAVADDSGYIWVFWQTNRGGNWDIFYSRLFSDLVEPQVQVITPNGGEVWNIGQNYSVRWQAQDNVGIDSIVIEYSTNSGNTWNYVTTAMGNDTSYLWTIPPTPSNRCRVHIRAFDRNNNIGDDISDANFTIYDPEAPAVQILAPNGGEVWYWNEVHQIQWNSIDNIGVDSINVYLSIDSGLTYPYRIIHFNTNDSLYNWIIPQLNSNKCLIKVIAYDLSANAGFDTSDSCFTIGAEGISEEKIALPVNFSINLFSSNPCNSEPIIQVAIPIQTNLEIKVYDITGKHINTIINQIVTPGYHYFILKKEKFSAGIYFISARTSESSAVKKITIFK
;
A
#
# COMPACT_ATOMS: atom_id res chain seq x y z
N MET A 1 -2.47 -85.69 26.22
CA MET A 1 -1.40 -84.81 25.72
C MET A 1 -1.37 -84.89 24.20
N ARG A 2 -1.17 -83.75 23.53
CA ARG A 2 -1.21 -83.48 22.07
C ARG A 2 -2.59 -83.10 21.48
N LYS A 3 -2.80 -81.78 21.35
CA LYS A 3 -3.82 -81.09 20.56
C LYS A 3 -3.10 -80.07 19.65
N PHE A 4 -3.80 -79.65 18.59
CA PHE A 4 -3.51 -78.65 17.56
C PHE A 4 -2.85 -79.14 16.26
N LEU A 5 -3.71 -79.64 15.35
CA LEU A 5 -3.93 -79.09 14.01
C LEU A 5 -5.10 -79.84 13.35
N LYS A 6 -6.07 -79.10 12.77
CA LYS A 6 -7.18 -79.48 11.84
C LYS A 6 -8.34 -78.49 12.09
N LEU A 7 -9.08 -77.95 11.12
CA LEU A 7 -9.48 -78.51 9.82
C LEU A 7 -9.97 -77.37 8.90
N SER A 8 -9.83 -77.59 7.60
CA SER A 8 -10.20 -76.75 6.47
C SER A 8 -11.46 -77.26 5.76
N ILE A 9 -12.21 -76.32 5.15
CA ILE A 9 -13.13 -76.43 3.97
C ILE A 9 -14.53 -77.08 4.16
N ALA A 10 -15.57 -76.26 3.91
CA ALA A 10 -16.74 -76.45 3.00
C ALA A 10 -17.94 -75.60 3.52
N PHE A 11 -18.48 -74.62 2.78
CA PHE A 11 -19.55 -74.81 1.79
C PHE A 11 -19.63 -73.63 0.78
N LEU A 12 -19.89 -73.94 -0.49
CA LEU A 12 -20.20 -73.05 -1.62
C LEU A 12 -21.60 -72.42 -1.53
N ILE A 13 -21.75 -71.15 -1.98
CA ILE A 13 -22.94 -70.56 -2.64
C ILE A 13 -22.44 -69.50 -3.66
N PRO A 14 -23.05 -69.35 -4.87
CA PRO A 14 -22.43 -68.71 -6.03
C PRO A 14 -22.56 -67.19 -6.01
N PHE A 15 -21.50 -66.46 -6.36
CA PHE A 15 -21.60 -65.04 -6.68
C PHE A 15 -22.20 -64.89 -8.08
N LEU A 16 -23.49 -64.59 -8.12
CA LEU A 16 -24.14 -63.95 -9.25
C LEU A 16 -23.58 -62.54 -9.41
N LEU A 17 -23.28 -62.19 -10.66
CA LEU A 17 -22.98 -60.84 -11.13
C LEU A 17 -24.19 -59.92 -10.89
N THR A 18 -24.09 -59.03 -9.91
CA THR A 18 -24.84 -57.77 -9.84
C THR A 18 -23.92 -56.72 -9.24
N GLY A 19 -23.73 -55.58 -9.92
CA GLY A 19 -22.85 -54.50 -9.47
C GLY A 19 -23.29 -53.94 -8.12
N GLU A 20 -22.41 -54.03 -7.12
CA GLU A 20 -22.54 -53.25 -5.89
C GLU A 20 -21.91 -51.88 -6.14
N GLY A 21 -22.73 -50.83 -6.17
CA GLY A 21 -22.27 -49.45 -6.27
C GLY A 21 -21.43 -49.03 -5.06
N ILE A 22 -20.80 -47.85 -5.14
CA ILE A 22 -19.99 -47.27 -4.05
C ILE A 22 -20.79 -47.23 -2.74
N THR A 23 -20.40 -48.05 -1.76
CA THR A 23 -21.03 -48.13 -0.43
C THR A 23 -20.25 -47.30 0.59
N GLY A 24 -20.96 -46.58 1.48
CA GLY A 24 -20.36 -45.87 2.61
C GLY A 24 -19.83 -44.45 2.34
N VAL A 25 -19.98 -43.91 1.12
CA VAL A 25 -19.65 -42.51 0.77
C VAL A 25 -20.95 -41.74 0.52
N LYS A 26 -21.11 -40.55 1.12
CA LYS A 26 -22.25 -39.68 0.86
C LYS A 26 -22.17 -39.17 -0.60
N ARG A 27 -23.25 -39.32 -1.36
CA ARG A 27 -23.28 -38.92 -2.77
C ARG A 27 -23.12 -37.40 -2.91
N LEU A 28 -22.29 -37.01 -3.88
CA LEU A 28 -22.25 -35.65 -4.40
C LEU A 28 -23.63 -35.29 -4.97
N LYS A 29 -24.06 -34.04 -4.76
CA LYS A 29 -25.33 -33.51 -5.23
C LYS A 29 -25.05 -32.35 -6.16
N TYR A 30 -25.76 -32.31 -7.27
CA TYR A 30 -25.87 -31.09 -8.05
C TYR A 30 -26.59 -30.04 -7.19
N ILE A 31 -25.92 -28.92 -6.94
CA ILE A 31 -26.52 -27.80 -6.20
C ILE A 31 -26.13 -26.54 -6.92
N ASP A 32 -27.16 -25.85 -7.38
CA ASP A 32 -27.06 -24.51 -7.89
C ASP A 32 -28.07 -23.65 -7.10
N PRO A 33 -27.65 -22.54 -6.48
CA PRO A 33 -28.55 -21.71 -5.66
C PRO A 33 -29.76 -21.16 -6.44
N TYR A 34 -29.73 -21.22 -7.77
CA TYR A 34 -30.76 -20.71 -8.68
C TYR A 34 -31.36 -21.80 -9.58
N ASP A 35 -31.10 -23.08 -9.29
CA ASP A 35 -31.66 -24.25 -9.97
C ASP A 35 -31.39 -24.30 -11.49
N VAL A 36 -30.26 -23.73 -11.93
CA VAL A 36 -29.79 -23.82 -13.33
C VAL A 36 -29.56 -25.29 -13.69
N GLN A 37 -29.70 -25.68 -14.95
CA GLN A 37 -29.43 -27.06 -15.42
C GLN A 37 -28.16 -27.08 -16.29
N MET A 38 -27.43 -28.20 -16.28
CA MET A 38 -26.27 -28.40 -17.17
C MET A 38 -26.72 -28.52 -18.63
N SER A 39 -25.91 -28.04 -19.57
CA SER A 39 -26.19 -28.11 -21.00
C SER A 39 -26.27 -29.55 -21.49
N SER A 40 -27.29 -29.86 -22.28
CA SER A 40 -27.48 -31.12 -23.00
C SER A 40 -26.50 -31.29 -24.17
N TYR A 41 -26.31 -32.53 -24.64
CA TYR A 41 -25.62 -32.84 -25.89
C TYR A 41 -26.27 -32.10 -27.07
N GLN A 42 -27.60 -32.04 -27.11
CA GLN A 42 -28.32 -31.36 -28.18
C GLN A 42 -28.01 -29.86 -28.19
N GLU A 43 -28.02 -29.21 -27.03
CA GLU A 43 -27.67 -27.78 -26.89
C GLU A 43 -26.21 -27.52 -27.23
N TRP A 44 -25.28 -28.39 -26.83
CA TRP A 44 -23.87 -28.28 -27.20
C TRP A 44 -23.65 -28.50 -28.70
N SER A 45 -24.24 -29.56 -29.27
CA SER A 45 -24.11 -29.93 -30.69
C SER A 45 -24.69 -28.86 -31.62
N ALA A 46 -25.70 -28.11 -31.16
CA ALA A 46 -26.25 -26.96 -31.88
C ALA A 46 -25.27 -25.77 -31.95
N LYS A 47 -24.32 -25.65 -31.00
CA LYS A 47 -23.36 -24.53 -30.92
C LYS A 47 -22.09 -24.77 -31.74
N ILE A 48 -21.82 -25.99 -32.22
CA ILE A 48 -20.58 -26.31 -32.95
C ILE A 48 -20.76 -26.23 -34.48
N THR A 49 -19.71 -25.78 -35.17
CA THR A 49 -19.68 -25.77 -36.65
C THR A 49 -19.36 -27.16 -37.18
N LYS A 50 -20.28 -27.76 -37.95
CA LYS A 50 -20.08 -29.09 -38.56
C LYS A 50 -19.12 -29.00 -39.74
N GLU A 51 -18.01 -29.73 -39.66
CA GLU A 51 -16.95 -29.74 -40.67
C GLU A 51 -16.45 -31.16 -40.92
N SER A 52 -15.95 -31.43 -42.13
CA SER A 52 -15.33 -32.72 -42.46
C SER A 52 -14.06 -32.94 -41.64
N PHE A 53 -13.92 -34.15 -41.10
CA PHE A 53 -12.76 -34.51 -40.31
C PHE A 53 -11.48 -34.56 -41.15
N LYS A 54 -10.42 -33.93 -40.65
CA LYS A 54 -9.07 -34.00 -41.22
C LYS A 54 -8.07 -33.99 -40.08
N ILE A 55 -7.05 -34.84 -40.16
CA ILE A 55 -5.92 -34.84 -39.24
C ILE A 55 -4.62 -34.98 -40.04
N GLY A 56 -3.58 -34.26 -39.63
CA GLY A 56 -2.29 -34.27 -40.29
C GLY A 56 -1.16 -33.92 -39.33
N ARG A 57 0.01 -34.52 -39.56
CA ARG A 57 1.20 -34.27 -38.74
C ARG A 57 1.83 -32.94 -39.11
N ALA A 58 1.94 -32.04 -38.14
CA ALA A 58 2.63 -30.76 -38.29
C ALA A 58 4.08 -30.82 -37.79
N TYR A 59 4.36 -31.60 -36.74
CA TYR A 59 5.70 -31.73 -36.16
C TYR A 59 5.98 -33.15 -35.63
N GLN A 60 7.27 -33.51 -35.61
CA GLN A 60 7.80 -34.68 -34.91
C GLN A 60 9.24 -34.38 -34.47
N SER A 61 9.59 -34.75 -33.23
CA SER A 61 10.95 -34.66 -32.72
C SER A 61 11.97 -35.33 -33.63
N LYS A 62 13.15 -34.72 -33.76
CA LYS A 62 14.22 -35.18 -34.67
C LYS A 62 15.06 -36.33 -34.08
N PHE A 63 15.05 -36.53 -32.76
CA PHE A 63 15.86 -37.57 -32.10
C PHE A 63 15.21 -38.95 -32.22
N LYS A 64 15.96 -39.91 -32.80
CA LYS A 64 15.49 -41.25 -33.19
C LYS A 64 15.62 -42.32 -32.09
N ASP A 65 15.69 -41.97 -30.80
CA ASP A 65 15.58 -43.01 -29.76
C ASP A 65 14.11 -43.42 -29.65
N SER A 66 13.71 -44.41 -30.45
CA SER A 66 12.36 -44.94 -30.50
C SER A 66 11.91 -45.63 -29.20
N ARG A 67 12.79 -45.69 -28.19
CA ARG A 67 12.47 -46.22 -26.85
C ARG A 67 11.94 -45.14 -25.90
N LEU A 68 12.10 -43.86 -26.24
CA LEU A 68 11.52 -42.76 -25.44
C LEU A 68 9.99 -42.70 -25.61
N PRO A 69 9.24 -42.40 -24.55
CA PRO A 69 7.79 -42.30 -24.60
C PRO A 69 7.34 -41.18 -25.54
N MET A 70 6.36 -41.46 -26.39
CA MET A 70 5.76 -40.46 -27.27
C MET A 70 4.64 -39.70 -26.55
N PHE A 71 4.67 -38.37 -26.67
CA PHE A 71 3.60 -37.48 -26.22
C PHE A 71 3.01 -36.72 -27.42
N ASN A 72 1.70 -36.82 -27.62
CA ASN A 72 1.02 -36.23 -28.78
C ASN A 72 0.27 -34.95 -28.42
N ILE A 73 0.61 -33.84 -29.07
CA ILE A 73 -0.14 -32.59 -28.97
C ILE A 73 -1.09 -32.53 -30.17
N VAL A 74 -2.39 -32.58 -29.91
CA VAL A 74 -3.43 -32.47 -30.96
C VAL A 74 -4.02 -31.08 -30.90
N VAL A 75 -3.82 -30.28 -31.95
CA VAL A 75 -4.19 -28.86 -31.97
C VAL A 75 -5.25 -28.61 -33.03
N TYR A 76 -6.26 -27.80 -32.70
CA TYR A 76 -7.22 -27.32 -33.68
C TYR A 76 -6.51 -26.56 -34.81
N ALA A 77 -6.68 -27.01 -36.04
CA ALA A 77 -5.88 -26.56 -37.18
C ALA A 77 -5.92 -25.03 -37.42
N PRO A 78 -7.06 -24.34 -37.26
CA PRO A 78 -7.10 -22.87 -37.34
C PRO A 78 -6.42 -22.13 -36.19
N LEU A 79 -6.27 -22.77 -35.02
CA LEU A 79 -5.57 -22.18 -33.88
C LEU A 79 -4.05 -22.30 -34.01
N TYR A 80 -3.57 -23.41 -34.59
CA TYR A 80 -2.14 -23.77 -34.67
C TYR A 80 -1.19 -22.65 -35.15
N PRO A 81 -1.47 -21.91 -36.25
CA PRO A 81 -0.58 -20.84 -36.71
C PRO A 81 -0.41 -19.69 -35.72
N ASN A 82 -1.42 -19.44 -34.87
CA ASN A 82 -1.48 -18.29 -33.96
C ASN A 82 -0.83 -18.56 -32.59
N ILE A 83 -0.47 -19.81 -32.32
CA ILE A 83 0.14 -20.24 -31.04
C ILE A 83 1.50 -20.92 -31.25
N ILE A 84 2.04 -20.88 -32.48
CA ILE A 84 3.18 -21.70 -32.88
C ILE A 84 4.44 -21.42 -32.07
N ASP A 85 4.68 -20.16 -31.68
CA ASP A 85 5.86 -19.78 -30.90
C ASP A 85 5.80 -20.36 -29.49
N SER A 86 4.70 -20.14 -28.78
CA SER A 86 4.45 -20.75 -27.46
C SER A 86 4.43 -22.28 -27.53
N LEU A 87 3.90 -22.83 -28.61
CA LEU A 87 3.88 -24.28 -28.83
C LEU A 87 5.29 -24.85 -29.08
N ASN A 88 6.17 -24.15 -29.79
CA ASN A 88 7.56 -24.55 -29.98
C ASN A 88 8.34 -24.56 -28.66
N THR A 89 8.07 -23.58 -27.79
CA THR A 89 8.59 -23.57 -26.42
C THR A 89 8.11 -24.79 -25.65
N TYR A 90 6.81 -25.08 -25.67
CA TYR A 90 6.24 -26.26 -25.00
C TYR A 90 6.79 -27.59 -25.55
N ILE A 91 6.99 -27.70 -26.87
CA ILE A 91 7.67 -28.85 -27.49
C ILE A 91 9.08 -29.01 -26.94
N THR A 92 9.85 -27.92 -26.86
CA THR A 92 11.23 -27.93 -26.34
C THR A 92 11.26 -28.38 -24.88
N ASP A 93 10.32 -27.90 -24.08
CA ASP A 93 10.19 -28.27 -22.66
C ASP A 93 9.91 -29.78 -22.49
N LEU A 94 8.98 -30.34 -23.28
CA LEU A 94 8.67 -31.78 -23.25
C LEU A 94 9.84 -32.63 -23.76
N GLU A 95 10.55 -32.18 -24.80
CA GLU A 95 11.75 -32.85 -25.30
C GLU A 95 12.86 -32.87 -24.23
N ALA A 96 13.01 -31.78 -23.47
CA ALA A 96 13.93 -31.71 -22.33
C ALA A 96 13.53 -32.68 -21.19
N GLU A 97 12.26 -33.01 -21.07
CA GLU A 97 11.74 -34.05 -20.16
C GLU A 97 11.86 -35.49 -20.72
N ASN A 98 12.52 -35.66 -21.87
CA ASN A 98 12.73 -36.94 -22.59
C ASN A 98 11.46 -37.54 -23.21
N TYR A 99 10.52 -36.71 -23.65
CA TYR A 99 9.43 -37.17 -24.52
C TYR A 99 9.82 -37.07 -26.00
N ASN A 100 9.40 -38.05 -26.79
CA ASN A 100 9.30 -37.92 -28.24
C ASN A 100 8.00 -37.16 -28.57
N VAL A 101 8.09 -35.89 -28.93
CA VAL A 101 6.92 -35.04 -29.15
C VAL A 101 6.44 -35.18 -30.60
N ARG A 102 5.12 -35.31 -30.75
CA ARG A 102 4.42 -35.27 -32.03
C ARG A 102 3.32 -34.23 -31.98
N VAL A 103 3.24 -33.34 -32.97
CA VAL A 103 2.10 -32.44 -33.13
C VAL A 103 1.26 -32.85 -34.32
N ASP A 104 -0.03 -33.09 -34.08
CA ASP A 104 -1.04 -33.28 -35.11
C ASP A 104 -2.02 -32.11 -35.11
N THR A 105 -2.33 -31.57 -36.28
CA THR A 105 -3.39 -30.58 -36.45
C THR A 105 -4.68 -31.29 -36.87
N VAL A 106 -5.81 -30.93 -36.24
CA VAL A 106 -7.13 -31.55 -36.48
C VAL A 106 -8.19 -30.53 -36.85
N ARG A 107 -9.14 -30.94 -37.68
CA ARG A 107 -10.37 -30.19 -38.02
C ARG A 107 -11.56 -31.16 -38.03
N GLY A 108 -12.76 -30.69 -37.68
CA GLY A 108 -13.98 -31.50 -37.59
C GLY A 108 -14.16 -32.23 -36.24
N TRP A 109 -15.35 -32.78 -36.00
CA TRP A 109 -15.80 -33.25 -34.68
C TRP A 109 -15.97 -34.77 -34.54
N LEU A 110 -15.44 -35.56 -35.48
CA LEU A 110 -15.62 -37.03 -35.47
C LEU A 110 -14.70 -37.73 -34.47
N ALA A 111 -15.16 -37.89 -33.23
CA ALA A 111 -14.45 -38.56 -32.15
C ALA A 111 -13.93 -39.98 -32.52
N PRO A 112 -14.70 -40.85 -33.22
CA PRO A 112 -14.20 -42.18 -33.62
C PRO A 112 -12.96 -42.15 -34.52
N GLN A 113 -12.84 -41.14 -35.38
CA GLN A 113 -11.69 -41.01 -36.29
C GLN A 113 -10.44 -40.50 -35.55
N LEU A 114 -10.60 -39.59 -34.58
CA LEU A 114 -9.50 -39.18 -33.72
C LEU A 114 -9.01 -40.34 -32.84
N ARG A 115 -9.91 -41.09 -32.21
CA ARG A 115 -9.57 -42.29 -31.42
C ARG A 115 -8.83 -43.32 -32.26
N SER A 116 -9.32 -43.59 -33.46
CA SER A 116 -8.67 -44.52 -34.40
C SER A 116 -7.26 -44.05 -34.78
N HIS A 117 -7.06 -42.75 -35.01
CA HIS A 117 -5.74 -42.18 -35.29
C HIS A 117 -4.78 -42.37 -34.11
N LEU A 118 -5.21 -42.05 -32.89
CA LEU A 118 -4.39 -42.25 -31.68
C LEU A 118 -3.99 -43.72 -31.50
N ALA A 119 -4.90 -44.66 -31.78
CA ALA A 119 -4.61 -46.10 -31.72
C ALA A 119 -3.47 -46.51 -32.68
N THR A 120 -3.36 -45.87 -33.85
CA THR A 120 -2.25 -46.16 -34.80
C THR A 120 -0.87 -45.75 -34.27
N LEU A 121 -0.81 -44.89 -33.24
CA LEU A 121 0.43 -44.39 -32.65
C LEU A 121 0.93 -45.25 -31.48
N LEU A 122 0.14 -46.23 -31.00
CA LEU A 122 0.51 -47.09 -29.87
C LEU A 122 1.83 -47.85 -30.11
N ASP A 123 2.03 -48.39 -31.32
CA ASP A 123 3.27 -49.07 -31.70
C ASP A 123 4.50 -48.14 -31.68
N SER A 124 4.27 -46.83 -31.69
CA SER A 124 5.30 -45.79 -31.57
C SER A 124 5.51 -45.29 -30.14
N GLN A 125 5.13 -46.08 -29.12
CA GLN A 125 5.28 -45.77 -27.70
C GLN A 125 4.44 -44.57 -27.22
N LEU A 126 3.25 -44.34 -27.80
CA LEU A 126 2.34 -43.29 -27.31
C LEU A 126 1.96 -43.57 -25.84
N VAL A 127 2.25 -42.62 -24.95
CA VAL A 127 1.88 -42.70 -23.52
C VAL A 127 0.78 -41.74 -23.13
N GLY A 128 0.63 -40.63 -23.84
CA GLY A 128 -0.37 -39.62 -23.53
C GLY A 128 -0.53 -38.56 -24.62
N ALA A 129 -1.58 -37.76 -24.49
CA ALA A 129 -1.88 -36.66 -25.38
C ALA A 129 -2.44 -35.43 -24.64
N VAL A 130 -2.28 -34.26 -25.24
CA VAL A 130 -3.00 -33.04 -24.85
C VAL A 130 -3.77 -32.48 -26.04
N PHE A 131 -5.03 -32.14 -25.81
CA PHE A 131 -5.93 -31.59 -26.82
C PHE A 131 -6.07 -30.08 -26.65
N ILE A 132 -5.76 -29.30 -27.68
CA ILE A 132 -5.74 -27.84 -27.63
C ILE A 132 -6.73 -27.24 -28.65
N GLY A 133 -7.73 -26.51 -28.14
CA GLY A 133 -8.79 -25.88 -28.92
C GLY A 133 -9.93 -26.83 -29.28
N ASN A 134 -10.64 -26.54 -30.38
CA ASN A 134 -11.79 -27.30 -30.90
C ASN A 134 -11.42 -28.69 -31.46
N VAL A 135 -10.93 -29.57 -30.58
CA VAL A 135 -10.63 -30.99 -30.83
C VAL A 135 -11.88 -31.82 -30.49
N PRO A 136 -12.23 -32.87 -31.27
CA PRO A 136 -13.39 -33.73 -31.03
C PRO A 136 -13.66 -34.09 -29.56
N ILE A 137 -14.95 -34.11 -29.19
CA ILE A 137 -15.44 -34.44 -27.85
C ILE A 137 -16.40 -35.64 -27.99
N ALA A 138 -16.16 -36.69 -27.21
CA ALA A 138 -17.06 -37.83 -27.13
C ALA A 138 -18.09 -37.60 -26.01
N TRP A 139 -19.30 -38.14 -26.17
CA TRP A 139 -20.38 -38.04 -25.19
C TRP A 139 -20.83 -39.44 -24.76
N TYR A 140 -21.23 -39.54 -23.50
CA TYR A 140 -21.80 -40.75 -22.92
C TYR A 140 -23.17 -40.43 -22.32
N GLU A 141 -24.10 -41.38 -22.40
CA GLU A 141 -25.36 -41.32 -21.67
C GLU A 141 -25.53 -42.52 -20.76
N TYR A 142 -26.15 -42.29 -19.60
CA TYR A 142 -26.38 -43.33 -18.62
C TYR A 142 -27.67 -43.04 -17.84
N THR A 143 -28.42 -44.09 -17.53
CA THR A 143 -29.60 -43.97 -16.66
C THR A 143 -29.31 -44.64 -15.32
N SER A 144 -29.17 -43.82 -14.28
CA SER A 144 -29.01 -44.27 -12.90
C SER A 144 -30.36 -44.36 -12.19
N SER A 145 -30.35 -44.76 -10.91
CA SER A 145 -31.56 -44.72 -10.07
C SER A 145 -32.08 -43.29 -9.81
N GLU A 146 -31.28 -42.26 -10.12
CA GLU A 146 -31.60 -40.85 -9.88
C GLU A 146 -32.04 -40.10 -11.15
N GLY A 147 -31.90 -40.72 -12.33
CA GLY A 147 -32.33 -40.16 -13.59
C GLY A 147 -31.40 -40.49 -14.75
N ARG A 148 -31.73 -39.94 -15.93
CA ARG A 148 -30.87 -39.98 -17.12
C ARG A 148 -29.87 -38.83 -17.06
N GLU A 149 -28.59 -39.14 -17.28
CA GLU A 149 -27.50 -38.17 -17.39
C GLU A 149 -26.80 -38.28 -18.75
N GLU A 150 -26.32 -37.17 -19.27
CA GLU A 150 -25.49 -37.11 -20.48
C GLU A 150 -24.30 -36.15 -20.29
N PHE A 151 -23.10 -36.59 -20.69
CA PHE A 151 -21.87 -35.89 -20.34
C PHE A 151 -20.71 -36.14 -21.31
N PRO A 152 -19.79 -35.15 -21.46
CA PRO A 152 -18.52 -35.36 -22.15
C PRO A 152 -17.65 -36.40 -21.45
N ILE A 153 -17.03 -37.30 -22.23
CA ILE A 153 -16.23 -38.42 -21.71
C ILE A 153 -14.82 -38.46 -22.34
N GLU A 154 -13.79 -38.14 -21.55
CA GLU A 154 -12.39 -38.22 -22.01
C GLU A 154 -11.83 -39.65 -21.96
N LEU A 155 -12.41 -40.54 -21.14
CA LEU A 155 -12.04 -41.96 -21.10
C LEU A 155 -12.09 -42.61 -22.49
N TYR A 156 -13.00 -42.17 -23.36
CA TYR A 156 -13.10 -42.63 -24.74
C TYR A 156 -11.80 -42.47 -25.55
N PHE A 157 -11.04 -41.41 -25.29
CA PHE A 157 -9.75 -41.17 -25.96
C PHE A 157 -8.56 -41.79 -25.21
N MET A 158 -8.77 -42.23 -23.98
CA MET A 158 -7.76 -42.90 -23.16
C MET A 158 -7.76 -44.42 -23.38
N ASP A 159 -8.94 -45.03 -23.51
CA ASP A 159 -9.13 -46.42 -23.92
C ASP A 159 -9.20 -46.50 -25.45
N LEU A 160 -8.19 -47.11 -26.07
CA LEU A 160 -8.02 -47.18 -27.52
C LEU A 160 -8.32 -48.55 -28.11
N ASN A 161 -8.55 -49.58 -27.28
CA ASN A 161 -8.85 -50.95 -27.72
C ASN A 161 -10.16 -51.53 -27.16
N GLY A 162 -10.89 -50.80 -26.32
CA GLY A 162 -12.21 -51.15 -25.82
C GLY A 162 -13.35 -50.93 -26.81
N THR A 163 -14.49 -51.56 -26.53
CA THR A 163 -15.67 -51.55 -27.39
C THR A 163 -16.71 -50.57 -26.85
N TRP A 164 -16.96 -49.51 -27.61
CA TRP A 164 -17.93 -48.45 -27.30
C TRP A 164 -19.11 -48.56 -28.26
N VAL A 165 -20.33 -48.61 -27.74
CA VAL A 165 -21.57 -48.80 -28.50
C VAL A 165 -22.48 -47.60 -28.25
N ASP A 166 -23.04 -47.10 -29.34
CA ASP A 166 -24.15 -46.15 -29.38
C ASP A 166 -25.32 -46.96 -29.95
N SER A 167 -26.18 -47.47 -29.06
CA SER A 167 -27.16 -48.50 -29.41
C SER A 167 -28.39 -47.92 -30.12
N ASP A 168 -28.71 -46.64 -29.86
CA ASP A 168 -29.84 -45.94 -30.47
C ASP A 168 -29.42 -44.98 -31.60
N ASN A 169 -28.12 -44.89 -31.87
CA ASN A 169 -27.49 -44.12 -32.95
C ASN A 169 -27.80 -42.61 -32.86
N ASN A 170 -27.87 -42.10 -31.63
CA ASN A 170 -28.14 -40.69 -31.32
C ASN A 170 -26.85 -39.83 -31.23
N GLY A 171 -25.67 -40.48 -31.30
CA GLY A 171 -24.35 -39.85 -31.20
C GLY A 171 -23.75 -39.84 -29.80
N LEU A 172 -24.43 -40.40 -28.80
CA LEU A 172 -23.95 -40.63 -27.44
C LEU A 172 -23.68 -42.12 -27.26
N PHE A 173 -22.56 -42.46 -26.63
CA PHE A 173 -22.29 -43.84 -26.26
C PHE A 173 -23.13 -44.21 -25.02
N ASP A 174 -23.80 -45.36 -25.06
CA ASP A 174 -24.65 -45.85 -23.97
C ASP A 174 -24.12 -47.15 -23.35
N ASN A 175 -23.10 -47.76 -23.97
CA ASN A 175 -22.49 -48.97 -23.47
C ASN A 175 -20.97 -49.05 -23.76
N HIS A 176 -20.22 -49.55 -22.78
CA HIS A 176 -18.77 -49.77 -22.86
C HIS A 176 -18.44 -51.19 -22.37
N THR A 177 -17.85 -52.01 -23.26
CA THR A 177 -17.55 -53.43 -23.04
C THR A 177 -16.15 -53.80 -23.57
N GLY A 178 -15.70 -55.04 -23.34
CA GLY A 178 -14.34 -55.47 -23.70
C GLY A 178 -13.30 -55.03 -22.67
N ASN A 179 -12.07 -54.72 -23.13
CA ASN A 179 -11.07 -54.09 -22.27
C ASN A 179 -11.47 -52.64 -22.00
N LYS A 180 -11.55 -52.26 -20.73
CA LYS A 180 -11.96 -50.90 -20.31
C LYS A 180 -10.79 -50.08 -19.78
N ALA A 181 -9.62 -50.69 -19.65
CA ALA A 181 -8.45 -50.05 -19.09
C ALA A 181 -7.88 -49.04 -20.10
N PRO A 182 -7.58 -47.79 -19.68
CA PRO A 182 -6.97 -46.82 -20.57
C PRO A 182 -5.53 -47.20 -20.96
N GLU A 183 -5.21 -47.13 -22.24
CA GLU A 183 -3.85 -47.30 -22.77
C GLU A 183 -3.00 -46.04 -22.58
N ILE A 184 -3.60 -44.86 -22.77
CA ILE A 184 -2.94 -43.55 -22.69
C ILE A 184 -3.62 -42.65 -21.66
N TYR A 185 -2.99 -41.54 -21.30
CA TYR A 185 -3.63 -40.45 -20.55
C TYR A 185 -3.87 -39.24 -21.44
N VAL A 186 -4.95 -38.51 -21.16
CA VAL A 186 -5.36 -37.34 -21.96
C VAL A 186 -5.63 -36.15 -21.04
N GLY A 187 -5.19 -34.97 -21.46
CA GLY A 187 -5.60 -33.69 -20.88
C GLY A 187 -6.15 -32.76 -21.97
N ARG A 188 -6.94 -31.77 -21.56
CA ARG A 188 -7.64 -30.87 -22.50
C ARG A 188 -7.49 -29.41 -22.12
N LEU A 189 -7.27 -28.59 -23.15
CA LEU A 189 -7.34 -27.12 -23.14
C LEU A 189 -8.44 -26.70 -24.11
N TYR A 190 -9.65 -26.51 -23.58
CA TYR A 190 -10.81 -26.09 -24.37
C TYR A 190 -11.28 -24.72 -23.91
N SER A 191 -10.67 -23.67 -24.48
CA SER A 191 -10.94 -22.26 -24.13
C SER A 191 -12.17 -21.69 -24.81
N ASN A 192 -12.82 -22.41 -25.73
CA ASN A 192 -13.96 -21.88 -26.49
C ASN A 192 -15.14 -21.40 -25.61
N PRO A 193 -15.49 -22.08 -24.50
CA PRO A 193 -16.55 -21.62 -23.60
C PRO A 193 -16.07 -20.63 -22.53
N VAL A 194 -14.77 -20.30 -22.50
CA VAL A 194 -14.24 -19.25 -21.62
C VAL A 194 -14.51 -17.92 -22.27
N THR A 195 -15.38 -17.13 -21.66
CA THR A 195 -15.90 -15.94 -22.33
C THR A 195 -14.93 -14.78 -22.20
N TRP A 196 -14.21 -14.62 -21.08
CA TRP A 196 -13.46 -13.40 -20.77
C TRP A 196 -12.13 -13.18 -21.52
N GLY A 197 -11.86 -13.95 -22.57
CA GLY A 197 -10.66 -13.81 -23.37
C GLY A 197 -10.83 -14.48 -24.72
N ASN A 198 -10.01 -14.09 -25.69
CA ASN A 198 -9.98 -14.79 -26.97
C ASN A 198 -9.14 -16.08 -26.87
N GLU A 199 -9.48 -17.07 -27.70
CA GLU A 199 -8.89 -18.42 -27.67
C GLU A 199 -7.36 -18.42 -27.83
N VAL A 200 -6.81 -17.55 -28.69
CA VAL A 200 -5.38 -17.44 -28.96
C VAL A 200 -4.64 -16.94 -27.72
N TRP A 201 -5.12 -15.85 -27.14
CA TRP A 201 -4.53 -15.26 -25.94
C TRP A 201 -4.58 -16.23 -24.76
N LEU A 202 -5.75 -16.83 -24.50
CA LEU A 202 -5.94 -17.79 -23.40
C LEU A 202 -4.95 -18.96 -23.48
N VAL A 203 -4.77 -19.51 -24.67
CA VAL A 203 -3.86 -20.65 -24.89
C VAL A 203 -2.39 -20.23 -24.83
N ASN A 204 -2.00 -19.09 -25.41
CA ASN A 204 -0.63 -18.58 -25.29
C ASN A 204 -0.27 -18.27 -23.83
N ASN A 205 -1.16 -17.62 -23.09
CA ASN A 205 -0.97 -17.36 -21.67
C ASN A 205 -0.83 -18.66 -20.86
N TYR A 206 -1.68 -19.65 -21.14
CA TYR A 206 -1.58 -20.97 -20.52
C TYR A 206 -0.21 -21.63 -20.79
N LEU A 207 0.23 -21.69 -22.05
CA LEU A 207 1.52 -22.28 -22.42
C LEU A 207 2.70 -21.53 -21.79
N HIS A 208 2.59 -20.21 -21.60
CA HIS A 208 3.58 -19.42 -20.88
C HIS A 208 3.68 -19.82 -19.39
N LYS A 209 2.54 -19.96 -18.69
CA LYS A 209 2.51 -20.46 -17.29
C LYS A 209 3.18 -21.82 -17.16
N ILE A 210 2.94 -22.68 -18.15
CA ILE A 210 3.48 -24.03 -18.21
C ILE A 210 5.00 -24.03 -18.44
N HIS A 211 5.50 -23.18 -19.33
CA HIS A 211 6.93 -22.97 -19.53
C HIS A 211 7.58 -22.48 -18.23
N LYS A 212 7.02 -21.42 -17.63
CA LYS A 212 7.48 -20.86 -16.35
C LYS A 212 7.59 -21.93 -15.26
N TYR A 213 6.62 -22.83 -15.16
CA TYR A 213 6.68 -23.92 -14.17
C TYR A 213 7.87 -24.86 -14.39
N ARG A 214 8.19 -25.19 -15.65
CA ARG A 214 9.25 -26.13 -16.03
C ARG A 214 10.66 -25.53 -15.96
N THR A 215 10.85 -24.25 -16.26
CA THR A 215 12.17 -23.64 -16.42
C THR A 215 12.54 -22.64 -15.33
N GLU A 216 11.66 -21.66 -15.07
CA GLU A 216 11.92 -20.51 -14.19
C GLU A 216 11.54 -20.79 -12.72
N GLY A 217 10.45 -21.53 -12.52
CA GLY A 217 9.85 -21.83 -11.23
C GLY A 217 8.75 -20.85 -10.80
N TYR A 218 7.97 -21.29 -9.80
CA TYR A 218 6.99 -20.48 -9.10
C TYR A 218 7.46 -20.26 -7.66
N SER A 219 7.22 -19.07 -7.10
CA SER A 219 7.43 -18.78 -5.68
C SER A 219 6.28 -19.29 -4.80
N ILE A 220 5.79 -20.51 -5.08
CA ILE A 220 4.69 -21.16 -4.35
C ILE A 220 5.29 -22.26 -3.46
N PRO A 221 4.96 -22.30 -2.15
CA PRO A 221 5.49 -23.30 -1.25
C PRO A 221 4.96 -24.70 -1.59
N GLN A 222 5.78 -25.71 -1.37
CA GLN A 222 5.47 -27.12 -1.57
C GLN A 222 4.60 -27.65 -0.40
N LYS A 223 3.41 -27.07 -0.24
CA LYS A 223 2.37 -27.48 0.72
C LYS A 223 1.04 -27.66 -0.01
N ALA A 224 0.13 -28.39 0.62
CA ALA A 224 -1.19 -28.64 0.07
C ALA A 224 -2.33 -28.22 1.00
N LEU A 225 -3.51 -28.00 0.41
CA LEU A 225 -4.77 -27.78 1.11
C LEU A 225 -5.73 -28.94 0.82
N ALA A 226 -6.27 -29.55 1.88
CA ALA A 226 -7.44 -30.41 1.84
C ALA A 226 -8.63 -29.64 2.45
N TYR A 227 -9.52 -29.13 1.62
CA TYR A 227 -10.74 -28.45 2.03
C TYR A 227 -11.94 -29.37 1.84
N VAL A 228 -12.44 -29.93 2.92
CA VAL A 228 -13.36 -31.06 2.91
C VAL A 228 -14.67 -30.68 3.60
N ASP A 229 -15.72 -30.44 2.81
CA ASP A 229 -17.07 -30.15 3.29
C ASP A 229 -17.58 -31.23 4.25
N ASP A 230 -18.54 -30.85 5.09
CA ASP A 230 -18.96 -31.60 6.28
C ASP A 230 -19.44 -33.03 5.97
N ASP A 231 -20.05 -33.20 4.82
CA ASP A 231 -20.52 -34.46 4.24
C ASP A 231 -19.41 -35.51 4.06
N TRP A 232 -18.16 -35.08 3.91
CA TRP A 232 -17.00 -35.95 3.70
C TRP A 232 -15.91 -35.77 4.76
N TYR A 233 -16.23 -35.27 5.96
CA TYR A 233 -15.29 -35.11 7.08
C TYR A 233 -14.27 -36.26 7.25
N SER A 234 -14.73 -37.50 7.02
CA SER A 234 -13.93 -38.72 7.13
C SER A 234 -12.76 -38.82 6.15
N PHE A 235 -12.76 -38.05 5.05
CA PHE A 235 -11.67 -38.02 4.07
C PHE A 235 -10.40 -37.38 4.62
N ASN A 236 -10.48 -36.66 5.75
CA ASN A 236 -9.33 -36.10 6.45
C ASN A 236 -8.46 -35.22 5.54
N ASN A 237 -7.22 -35.61 5.27
CA ASN A 237 -6.28 -34.89 4.43
C ASN A 237 -6.31 -35.35 2.96
N CYS A 238 -7.31 -36.16 2.59
CA CYS A 238 -7.47 -36.76 1.28
C CYS A 238 -6.24 -37.54 0.78
N ASN A 239 -5.41 -38.04 1.69
CA ASN A 239 -4.13 -38.69 1.42
C ASN A 239 -3.08 -37.79 0.72
N LEU A 240 -3.24 -36.47 0.77
CA LEU A 240 -2.25 -35.51 0.23
C LEU A 240 -0.91 -35.57 0.99
N ASN A 241 -0.90 -36.14 2.20
CA ASN A 241 0.33 -36.39 2.96
C ASN A 241 1.23 -37.45 2.32
N LEU A 242 0.77 -38.14 1.27
CA LEU A 242 1.62 -38.98 0.43
C LEU A 242 2.53 -38.15 -0.50
N LEU A 243 2.18 -36.89 -0.77
CA LEU A 243 2.93 -35.98 -1.64
C LEU A 243 3.62 -34.84 -0.89
N TYR A 244 3.02 -34.36 0.18
CA TYR A 244 3.46 -33.16 0.89
C TYR A 244 3.62 -33.40 2.39
N ASP A 245 4.73 -32.92 2.96
CA ASP A 245 4.95 -32.98 4.40
C ASP A 245 4.01 -32.03 5.16
N THR A 246 3.59 -30.94 4.51
CA THR A 246 2.66 -29.95 5.05
C THR A 246 1.36 -29.98 4.28
N VAL A 247 0.29 -30.44 4.95
CA VAL A 247 -1.09 -30.40 4.44
C VAL A 247 -1.95 -29.63 5.43
N VAL A 248 -2.54 -28.53 4.97
CA VAL A 248 -3.57 -27.78 5.70
C VAL A 248 -4.88 -28.53 5.52
N VAL A 249 -5.53 -28.91 6.62
CA VAL A 249 -6.76 -29.73 6.58
C VAL A 249 -7.91 -28.97 7.22
N ILE A 250 -8.93 -28.68 6.42
CA ILE A 250 -10.12 -27.93 6.82
C ILE A 250 -11.31 -28.83 6.59
N ARG A 251 -11.97 -29.21 7.68
CA ARG A 251 -13.06 -30.18 7.62
C ARG A 251 -14.13 -30.02 8.68
N GLN A 252 -14.00 -29.04 9.58
CA GLN A 252 -14.91 -28.97 10.73
C GLN A 252 -16.31 -28.56 10.27
N TYR A 253 -17.32 -29.24 10.80
CA TYR A 253 -18.74 -29.12 10.43
C TYR A 253 -19.29 -27.69 10.41
N ASN A 254 -18.69 -26.76 11.16
CA ASN A 254 -19.13 -25.37 11.26
C ASN A 254 -18.19 -24.37 10.56
N THR A 255 -17.04 -24.81 10.03
CA THR A 255 -16.06 -23.91 9.38
C THR A 255 -16.03 -24.09 7.87
N THR A 256 -16.46 -25.23 7.33
CA THR A 256 -16.49 -25.48 5.88
C THR A 256 -17.62 -24.69 5.21
N THR A 257 -17.37 -23.43 4.91
CA THR A 257 -18.35 -22.49 4.34
C THR A 257 -17.76 -21.79 3.12
N ALA A 258 -18.58 -21.18 2.26
CA ALA A 258 -18.05 -20.36 1.17
C ALA A 258 -17.23 -19.17 1.69
N ALA A 259 -17.66 -18.57 2.80
CA ALA A 259 -16.95 -17.49 3.47
C ALA A 259 -15.54 -17.92 3.92
N ASP A 260 -15.40 -19.07 4.58
CA ASP A 260 -14.08 -19.59 4.99
C ASP A 260 -13.22 -19.94 3.77
N PHE A 261 -13.80 -20.56 2.73
CA PHE A 261 -13.03 -20.90 1.53
C PHE A 261 -12.50 -19.65 0.81
N ARG A 262 -13.29 -18.56 0.76
CA ARG A 262 -12.82 -17.26 0.24
C ARG A 262 -11.59 -16.75 0.96
N THR A 263 -11.47 -16.94 2.28
CA THR A 263 -10.28 -16.51 3.03
C THR A 263 -9.01 -17.28 2.65
N ARG A 264 -9.14 -18.41 1.96
CA ARG A 264 -8.04 -19.31 1.57
C ARG A 264 -7.59 -19.15 0.13
N LEU A 265 -8.33 -18.37 -0.67
CA LEU A 265 -7.99 -18.11 -2.06
C LEU A 265 -6.62 -17.44 -2.20
N ASP A 266 -6.09 -16.85 -1.14
CA ASP A 266 -4.83 -16.11 -1.15
C ASP A 266 -3.64 -16.91 -0.59
N ASP A 267 -3.92 -18.01 0.10
CA ASP A 267 -2.87 -18.86 0.63
C ASP A 267 -2.20 -19.63 -0.52
N PRO A 268 -0.88 -19.56 -0.70
CA PRO A 268 -0.24 -20.23 -1.82
C PRO A 268 -0.10 -21.72 -1.55
N TYR A 269 -0.65 -22.55 -2.43
CA TYR A 269 -0.62 -24.00 -2.35
C TYR A 269 -0.15 -24.56 -3.67
N GLU A 270 0.81 -25.49 -3.65
CA GLU A 270 1.10 -26.22 -4.89
C GLU A 270 -0.08 -27.13 -5.25
N TRP A 271 -0.74 -27.74 -4.26
CA TRP A 271 -1.89 -28.62 -4.50
C TRP A 271 -3.08 -28.27 -3.63
N VAL A 272 -4.27 -28.19 -4.23
CA VAL A 272 -5.54 -27.97 -3.53
C VAL A 272 -6.50 -29.10 -3.88
N GLN A 273 -7.11 -29.71 -2.86
CA GLN A 273 -8.24 -30.61 -3.04
C GLN A 273 -9.47 -30.03 -2.36
N ILE A 274 -10.53 -29.84 -3.14
CA ILE A 274 -11.80 -29.29 -2.68
C ILE A 274 -12.83 -30.41 -2.75
N CYS A 275 -13.41 -30.78 -1.61
CA CYS A 275 -14.57 -31.66 -1.55
C CYS A 275 -15.76 -30.81 -1.16
N SER A 276 -16.68 -30.58 -2.10
CA SER A 276 -17.90 -29.81 -1.89
C SER A 276 -18.99 -30.31 -2.83
N HIS A 277 -20.24 -29.96 -2.55
CA HIS A 277 -21.24 -29.96 -3.60
C HIS A 277 -20.94 -28.81 -4.59
N SER A 278 -21.56 -28.85 -5.77
CA SER A 278 -21.31 -27.81 -6.78
C SER A 278 -22.31 -27.87 -7.93
N SER A 279 -22.25 -26.83 -8.75
CA SER A 279 -22.60 -26.83 -10.16
C SER A 279 -21.32 -26.55 -10.99
N PRO A 280 -21.34 -26.61 -12.32
CA PRO A 280 -20.22 -26.15 -13.14
C PRO A 280 -19.82 -24.70 -12.90
N TRP A 281 -20.66 -23.88 -12.27
CA TRP A 281 -20.45 -22.44 -12.06
C TRP A 281 -20.12 -22.06 -10.61
N GLY A 282 -20.04 -23.01 -9.69
CA GLY A 282 -19.63 -22.69 -8.34
C GLY A 282 -19.60 -23.85 -7.35
N ASN A 283 -18.88 -23.62 -6.25
CA ASN A 283 -18.72 -24.55 -5.14
C ASN A 283 -19.68 -24.23 -4.03
N THR A 284 -20.64 -25.13 -3.81
CA THR A 284 -21.63 -24.97 -2.75
C THR A 284 -21.24 -25.78 -1.54
N PHE A 285 -21.09 -25.09 -0.41
CA PHE A 285 -20.76 -25.68 0.87
C PHE A 285 -22.01 -25.88 1.71
N LYS A 286 -21.95 -26.88 2.60
CA LYS A 286 -22.99 -27.14 3.59
C LYS A 286 -22.41 -27.23 4.98
N ASN A 287 -23.28 -26.96 5.94
CA ASN A 287 -23.01 -27.19 7.35
C ASN A 287 -24.23 -27.82 8.02
N THR A 288 -24.16 -27.99 9.34
CA THR A 288 -25.26 -28.56 10.15
C THR A 288 -26.59 -27.82 10.04
N SER A 289 -26.59 -26.57 9.54
CA SER A 289 -27.78 -25.73 9.33
C SER A 289 -28.29 -25.74 7.89
N GLY A 290 -27.63 -26.44 6.96
CA GLY A 290 -28.00 -26.52 5.55
C GLY A 290 -27.02 -25.80 4.63
N TYR A 291 -27.53 -24.97 3.72
CA TYR A 291 -26.73 -24.20 2.76
C TYR A 291 -25.78 -23.23 3.49
N ALA A 292 -24.50 -23.28 3.16
CA ALA A 292 -23.44 -22.48 3.78
C ALA A 292 -22.68 -21.59 2.77
N GLY A 293 -23.39 -21.20 1.69
CA GLY A 293 -22.90 -20.32 0.64
C GLY A 293 -22.32 -21.05 -0.57
N THR A 294 -22.18 -20.32 -1.67
CA THR A 294 -21.52 -20.77 -2.90
C THR A 294 -20.36 -19.83 -3.22
N LEU A 295 -19.21 -20.38 -3.61
CA LEU A 295 -18.15 -19.63 -4.29
C LEU A 295 -18.40 -19.74 -5.80
N PHE A 296 -18.69 -18.64 -6.46
CA PHE A 296 -18.94 -18.64 -7.89
C PHE A 296 -17.65 -18.54 -8.71
N ASN A 297 -17.70 -19.15 -9.89
CA ASN A 297 -16.64 -19.21 -10.89
C ASN A 297 -16.04 -17.84 -11.28
N PHE A 298 -16.82 -16.76 -11.27
CA PHE A 298 -16.36 -15.42 -11.62
C PHE A 298 -15.47 -14.81 -10.53
N GLU A 299 -15.62 -15.23 -9.28
CA GLU A 299 -14.74 -14.80 -8.18
C GLU A 299 -13.31 -15.31 -8.41
N LEU A 300 -13.17 -16.48 -9.02
CA LEU A 300 -11.87 -17.11 -9.30
C LEU A 300 -11.05 -16.31 -10.30
N TRP A 301 -11.70 -15.67 -11.27
CA TRP A 301 -11.01 -14.88 -12.30
C TRP A 301 -10.16 -13.79 -11.65
N PHE A 302 -10.69 -13.09 -10.65
CA PHE A 302 -10.01 -11.94 -10.03
C PHE A 302 -9.18 -12.31 -8.81
N ALA A 303 -9.61 -13.32 -8.07
CA ALA A 303 -8.80 -13.81 -6.96
C ALA A 303 -7.44 -14.35 -7.44
N ASP A 304 -7.36 -14.85 -8.68
CA ASP A 304 -6.18 -15.51 -9.29
C ASP A 304 -5.40 -16.35 -8.27
N PRO A 305 -6.11 -17.29 -7.60
CA PRO A 305 -5.61 -17.90 -6.38
C PRO A 305 -4.26 -18.58 -6.66
N PRO A 306 -3.25 -18.46 -5.78
CA PRO A 306 -1.92 -19.01 -5.98
C PRO A 306 -1.88 -20.53 -5.76
N PHE A 307 -2.76 -21.23 -6.47
CA PHE A 307 -2.92 -22.68 -6.53
C PHE A 307 -2.31 -23.18 -7.84
N LEU A 308 -1.51 -24.24 -7.83
CA LEU A 308 -0.94 -24.79 -9.08
C LEU A 308 -1.71 -26.00 -9.62
N PHE A 309 -2.13 -26.90 -8.75
CA PHE A 309 -2.85 -28.12 -9.11
C PHE A 309 -4.12 -28.27 -8.28
N LEU A 310 -5.22 -28.63 -8.93
CA LEU A 310 -6.51 -28.86 -8.27
C LEU A 310 -7.03 -30.28 -8.46
N ASN A 311 -7.60 -30.83 -7.39
CA ASN A 311 -8.50 -31.98 -7.42
C ASN A 311 -9.89 -31.54 -6.94
N LEU A 312 -10.82 -31.46 -7.89
CA LEU A 312 -12.19 -30.99 -7.75
C LEU A 312 -13.09 -32.19 -7.45
N PHE A 313 -13.27 -32.49 -6.16
CA PHE A 313 -14.27 -33.46 -5.69
C PHE A 313 -15.65 -32.81 -5.67
N GLN A 314 -16.20 -32.62 -6.87
CA GLN A 314 -17.31 -31.72 -7.18
C GLN A 314 -18.16 -32.27 -8.34
N CYS A 315 -19.47 -31.98 -8.33
CA CYS A 315 -20.37 -32.27 -9.45
C CYS A 315 -20.11 -31.32 -10.63
N GLY A 316 -19.63 -31.85 -11.75
CA GLY A 316 -19.48 -31.08 -12.98
C GLY A 316 -18.45 -29.95 -12.93
N GLY A 317 -17.59 -29.86 -11.90
CA GLY A 317 -16.59 -28.78 -11.76
C GLY A 317 -15.60 -28.70 -12.93
N THR A 318 -15.41 -29.79 -13.67
CA THR A 318 -14.59 -29.83 -14.90
C THR A 318 -15.40 -30.08 -16.16
N ARG A 319 -16.72 -29.78 -16.15
CA ARG A 319 -17.59 -29.85 -17.33
C ARG A 319 -17.24 -28.72 -18.30
N PHE A 320 -16.10 -28.85 -18.96
CA PHE A 320 -15.43 -27.85 -19.80
C PHE A 320 -16.25 -27.36 -21.00
N ILE A 321 -17.37 -28.00 -21.33
CA ILE A 321 -18.29 -27.54 -22.37
C ILE A 321 -19.22 -26.43 -21.90
N GLU A 322 -19.39 -26.28 -20.57
CA GLU A 322 -20.16 -25.20 -19.99
C GLU A 322 -19.39 -23.90 -20.09
N GLU A 323 -20.14 -22.84 -20.36
CA GLU A 323 -19.61 -21.49 -20.37
C GLU A 323 -19.00 -21.18 -19.01
N ASN A 324 -17.73 -20.77 -19.00
CA ASN A 324 -16.99 -20.41 -17.79
C ASN A 324 -17.01 -21.48 -16.69
N SER A 325 -16.94 -22.77 -17.05
CA SER A 325 -16.91 -23.82 -16.02
C SER A 325 -15.78 -23.58 -15.01
N GLU A 326 -16.01 -23.89 -13.74
CA GLU A 326 -15.08 -23.62 -12.64
C GLU A 326 -13.64 -24.08 -12.92
N GLY A 327 -13.46 -25.32 -13.36
CA GLY A 327 -12.16 -25.86 -13.74
C GLY A 327 -11.49 -25.08 -14.87
N SER A 328 -12.27 -24.54 -15.80
CA SER A 328 -11.79 -23.66 -16.88
C SER A 328 -11.38 -22.29 -16.34
N CYS A 329 -12.15 -21.71 -15.40
CA CYS A 329 -11.77 -20.47 -14.71
C CYS A 329 -10.41 -20.58 -14.03
N TYR A 330 -10.17 -21.68 -13.32
CA TYR A 330 -8.87 -21.91 -12.70
C TYR A 330 -7.75 -21.99 -13.75
N ILE A 331 -7.84 -22.92 -14.71
CA ILE A 331 -6.71 -23.17 -15.62
C ILE A 331 -6.43 -22.01 -16.59
N PHE A 332 -7.43 -21.20 -16.95
CA PHE A 332 -7.27 -20.08 -17.87
C PHE A 332 -7.08 -18.72 -17.18
N ASN A 333 -6.87 -18.71 -15.87
CA ASN A 333 -6.48 -17.49 -15.18
C ASN A 333 -5.07 -17.00 -15.60
N THR A 334 -4.76 -15.74 -15.31
CA THR A 334 -3.59 -15.02 -15.79
C THR A 334 -2.28 -15.56 -15.23
N THR A 335 -2.19 -15.82 -13.92
CA THR A 335 -0.90 -16.03 -13.26
C THR A 335 -0.72 -17.47 -12.77
N ASN A 336 -1.78 -18.05 -12.20
CA ASN A 336 -1.70 -19.32 -11.46
C ASN A 336 -2.59 -20.40 -12.09
N CYS A 337 -2.58 -21.58 -11.45
CA CYS A 337 -3.23 -22.82 -11.84
C CYS A 337 -2.83 -23.36 -13.22
N LEU A 338 -2.27 -24.57 -13.19
CA LEU A 338 -1.74 -25.27 -14.34
C LEU A 338 -2.63 -26.44 -14.74
N LEU A 339 -3.35 -27.06 -13.79
CA LEU A 339 -4.15 -28.24 -14.07
C LEU A 339 -5.24 -28.45 -13.02
N ALA A 340 -6.42 -28.83 -13.47
CA ALA A 340 -7.55 -29.24 -12.64
C ALA A 340 -8.02 -30.66 -13.03
N ILE A 341 -8.23 -31.51 -12.04
CA ILE A 341 -8.82 -32.85 -12.19
C ILE A 341 -10.20 -32.83 -11.56
N GLY A 342 -11.20 -33.36 -12.24
CA GLY A 342 -12.55 -33.45 -11.70
C GLY A 342 -13.46 -34.25 -12.60
N SER A 343 -14.76 -34.09 -12.42
CA SER A 343 -15.79 -34.75 -13.23
C SER A 343 -16.56 -33.76 -14.12
N THR A 344 -17.01 -34.24 -15.28
CA THR A 344 -17.93 -33.55 -16.21
C THR A 344 -19.41 -33.79 -15.87
N LYS A 345 -19.69 -34.64 -14.87
CA LYS A 345 -21.03 -34.97 -14.37
C LYS A 345 -21.04 -35.10 -12.84
N VAL A 346 -22.14 -35.56 -12.26
CA VAL A 346 -22.21 -35.93 -10.83
C VAL A 346 -21.20 -37.06 -10.55
N GLY A 347 -20.54 -37.03 -9.39
CA GLY A 347 -19.46 -37.97 -9.03
C GLY A 347 -18.07 -37.35 -9.17
N SER A 348 -17.05 -37.96 -8.55
CA SER A 348 -15.65 -37.51 -8.64
C SER A 348 -14.66 -38.60 -8.18
N MET A 349 -13.38 -38.27 -8.03
CA MET A 349 -12.31 -39.20 -7.63
C MET A 349 -12.52 -39.75 -6.21
N LEU A 350 -12.35 -41.05 -6.02
CA LEU A 350 -12.25 -41.71 -4.72
C LEU A 350 -10.96 -42.53 -4.68
N ASN A 351 -10.60 -43.15 -3.54
CA ASN A 351 -9.36 -43.93 -3.42
C ASN A 351 -8.11 -43.07 -3.75
N PHE A 352 -7.99 -41.93 -3.06
CA PHE A 352 -6.98 -40.90 -3.33
C PHE A 352 -5.54 -41.42 -3.21
N ASP A 353 -5.28 -42.43 -2.37
CA ASP A 353 -4.00 -43.11 -2.28
C ASP A 353 -3.56 -43.74 -3.60
N GLY A 354 -4.49 -44.31 -4.36
CA GLY A 354 -4.22 -44.89 -5.68
C GLY A 354 -3.79 -43.87 -6.74
N PHE A 355 -4.05 -42.58 -6.50
CA PHE A 355 -3.64 -41.49 -7.37
C PHE A 355 -2.41 -40.75 -6.83
N TYR A 356 -2.45 -40.30 -5.57
CA TYR A 356 -1.36 -39.57 -4.94
C TYR A 356 -0.14 -40.44 -4.62
N GLY A 357 -0.32 -41.75 -4.37
CA GLY A 357 0.76 -42.70 -4.15
C GLY A 357 1.70 -42.80 -5.35
N PRO A 358 1.21 -43.12 -6.56
CA PRO A 358 2.03 -43.10 -7.77
C PRO A 358 2.69 -41.76 -8.05
N LEU A 359 1.99 -40.63 -7.83
CA LEU A 359 2.58 -39.30 -8.01
C LEU A 359 3.81 -39.08 -7.13
N ASN A 360 3.94 -39.74 -5.99
CA ASN A 360 5.13 -39.69 -5.13
C ASN A 360 6.34 -40.46 -5.71
N THR A 361 6.19 -41.19 -6.81
CA THR A 361 7.28 -42.02 -7.39
C THR A 361 8.05 -41.34 -8.53
N GLY A 362 7.53 -40.27 -9.12
CA GLY A 362 8.22 -39.51 -10.19
C GLY A 362 7.40 -39.33 -11.46
N VAL A 363 6.24 -40.00 -11.52
CA VAL A 363 5.41 -40.04 -12.71
C VAL A 363 4.64 -38.73 -12.90
N SER A 364 4.23 -38.48 -14.15
CA SER A 364 3.35 -37.35 -14.47
C SER A 364 1.95 -37.54 -13.87
N ILE A 365 1.24 -36.42 -13.71
CA ILE A 365 -0.16 -36.40 -13.25
C ILE A 365 -1.04 -37.31 -14.11
N GLY A 366 -0.90 -37.24 -15.44
CA GLY A 366 -1.63 -38.10 -16.36
C GLY A 366 -1.33 -39.59 -16.18
N GLN A 367 -0.07 -39.96 -15.93
CA GLN A 367 0.30 -41.35 -15.72
C GLN A 367 -0.28 -41.90 -14.41
N ALA A 368 -0.29 -41.11 -13.32
CA ALA A 368 -0.95 -41.49 -12.08
C ALA A 368 -2.48 -41.59 -12.25
N PHE A 369 -3.07 -40.65 -12.98
CA PHE A 369 -4.51 -40.67 -13.30
C PHE A 369 -4.89 -41.93 -14.08
N LYS A 370 -4.10 -42.33 -15.08
CA LYS A 370 -4.31 -43.57 -15.85
C LYS A 370 -4.27 -44.81 -14.97
N GLN A 371 -3.29 -44.89 -14.05
CA GLN A 371 -3.17 -46.01 -13.12
C GLN A 371 -4.36 -46.08 -12.17
N TRP A 372 -4.75 -44.94 -11.60
CA TRP A 372 -5.94 -44.84 -10.76
C TRP A 372 -7.21 -45.27 -11.51
N PHE A 373 -7.40 -44.78 -12.74
CA PHE A 373 -8.57 -45.12 -13.54
C PHE A 373 -8.65 -46.62 -13.86
N THR A 374 -7.50 -47.22 -14.20
CA THR A 374 -7.39 -48.66 -14.47
C THR A 374 -7.78 -49.49 -13.24
N GLN A 375 -7.36 -49.05 -12.05
CA GLN A 375 -7.59 -49.79 -10.82
C GLN A 375 -9.00 -49.60 -10.26
N TYR A 376 -9.55 -48.39 -10.37
CA TYR A 376 -10.79 -48.00 -9.69
C TYR A 376 -11.86 -47.46 -10.64
N GLY A 377 -11.48 -46.56 -11.56
CA GLY A 377 -12.43 -45.81 -12.41
C GLY A 377 -13.23 -46.66 -13.40
N ILE A 378 -12.74 -47.83 -13.81
CA ILE A 378 -13.46 -48.71 -14.74
C ILE A 378 -14.66 -49.46 -14.12
N ASN A 379 -14.77 -49.48 -12.78
CA ASN A 379 -15.68 -50.35 -12.06
C ASN A 379 -17.09 -49.78 -11.89
N ASP A 380 -17.26 -48.46 -11.98
CA ASP A 380 -18.55 -47.80 -11.73
C ASP A 380 -18.77 -46.65 -12.73
N VAL A 381 -19.65 -46.90 -13.71
CA VAL A 381 -20.05 -45.94 -14.74
C VAL A 381 -20.78 -44.76 -14.12
N ASP A 382 -21.65 -45.03 -13.15
CA ASP A 382 -22.51 -44.03 -12.49
C ASP A 382 -21.69 -42.98 -11.77
N TRP A 383 -20.49 -43.33 -11.29
CA TRP A 383 -19.66 -42.41 -10.51
C TRP A 383 -18.43 -41.90 -11.26
N PHE A 384 -17.63 -42.74 -11.92
CA PHE A 384 -16.28 -42.34 -12.38
C PHE A 384 -16.17 -41.92 -13.85
N TYR A 385 -17.14 -42.22 -14.72
CA TYR A 385 -16.96 -42.03 -16.18
C TYR A 385 -16.85 -40.56 -16.64
N GLY A 386 -17.24 -39.61 -15.79
CA GLY A 386 -17.07 -38.18 -16.06
C GLY A 386 -15.66 -37.65 -15.75
N MET A 387 -14.77 -38.45 -15.16
CA MET A 387 -13.47 -37.98 -14.70
C MET A 387 -12.56 -37.54 -15.86
N CYS A 388 -12.00 -36.34 -15.79
CA CYS A 388 -11.09 -35.79 -16.80
C CYS A 388 -9.98 -34.91 -16.20
N ILE A 389 -9.02 -34.55 -17.06
CA ILE A 389 -7.94 -33.60 -16.75
C ILE A 389 -8.11 -32.37 -17.65
N LEU A 390 -8.24 -31.20 -17.05
CA LEU A 390 -8.10 -29.91 -17.73
C LEU A 390 -6.69 -29.41 -17.50
N GLY A 391 -5.94 -29.19 -18.57
CA GLY A 391 -4.52 -28.81 -18.51
C GLY A 391 -3.56 -29.82 -19.12
N ASP A 392 -2.27 -29.61 -18.88
CA ASP A 392 -1.15 -30.41 -19.36
C ASP A 392 -0.93 -31.64 -18.46
N PRO A 393 -1.28 -32.85 -18.92
CA PRO A 393 -1.19 -34.05 -18.11
C PRO A 393 0.25 -34.55 -17.95
N ALA A 394 1.23 -34.00 -18.68
CA ALA A 394 2.64 -34.39 -18.56
C ALA A 394 3.35 -33.77 -17.35
N LEU A 395 2.73 -32.77 -16.70
CA LEU A 395 3.28 -32.09 -15.53
C LEU A 395 3.57 -33.03 -14.35
N LYS A 396 4.59 -32.68 -13.58
CA LYS A 396 5.04 -33.37 -12.36
C LYS A 396 5.14 -32.35 -11.22
N PRO A 397 4.41 -32.52 -10.11
CA PRO A 397 4.51 -31.63 -8.95
C PRO A 397 5.92 -31.59 -8.35
N LYS A 398 6.36 -30.43 -7.86
CA LYS A 398 7.66 -30.22 -7.21
C LYS A 398 7.54 -30.63 -5.74
N ARG A 399 8.01 -31.82 -5.39
CA ARG A 399 7.97 -32.33 -4.00
C ARG A 399 8.95 -31.61 -3.06
N SER A 400 8.63 -31.63 -1.77
CA SER A 400 9.47 -31.19 -0.64
C SER A 400 10.91 -31.75 -0.71
N VAL A 401 11.91 -30.86 -0.84
CA VAL A 401 13.28 -31.06 -0.35
C VAL A 401 13.69 -29.83 0.47
N ALA A 402 14.18 -30.05 1.69
CA ALA A 402 14.36 -29.05 2.74
C ALA A 402 15.09 -27.76 2.31
N LYS A 403 14.42 -26.61 2.50
CA LYS A 403 15.05 -25.31 2.79
C LYS A 403 14.13 -24.47 3.67
N ASN A 404 14.57 -24.21 4.90
CA ASN A 404 13.94 -23.28 5.83
C ASN A 404 14.18 -21.84 5.35
N ILE A 405 13.12 -21.08 5.13
CA ILE A 405 13.16 -19.61 5.06
C ILE A 405 12.18 -19.10 6.11
N ASN A 406 12.73 -18.38 7.10
CA ASN A 406 11.97 -17.62 8.08
C ASN A 406 11.60 -16.27 7.45
N ILE A 407 10.32 -15.92 7.46
CA ILE A 407 9.85 -14.56 7.16
C ILE A 407 9.28 -13.99 8.45
N THR A 408 9.91 -12.93 8.94
CA THR A 408 9.40 -12.07 10.01
C THR A 408 8.71 -10.86 9.39
N SER A 409 7.41 -10.69 9.62
CA SER A 409 6.68 -9.47 9.30
C SER A 409 6.70 -8.54 10.51
N SER A 410 7.29 -7.36 10.37
CA SER A 410 7.15 -6.24 11.31
C SER A 410 6.21 -5.21 10.72
N GLN A 411 5.06 -4.99 11.35
CA GLN A 411 4.14 -3.91 11.00
C GLN A 411 4.54 -2.64 11.75
N ASN A 412 4.85 -1.58 11.01
CA ASN A 412 4.89 -0.21 11.51
C ASN A 412 3.67 0.52 10.94
N HIS A 413 2.69 0.80 11.79
CA HIS A 413 1.55 1.64 11.43
C HIS A 413 2.05 3.08 11.21
N LEU A 414 1.92 3.57 9.97
CA LEU A 414 2.11 4.98 9.63
C LEU A 414 0.85 5.76 10.02
N ILE A 415 1.06 6.95 10.57
CA ILE A 415 0.04 7.82 11.16
C ILE A 415 -0.75 8.49 10.03
N ASN A 416 -2.08 8.31 10.01
CA ASN A 416 -2.98 8.97 9.05
C ASN A 416 -3.03 10.48 9.32
N THR A 417 -2.71 11.29 8.30
CA THR A 417 -2.76 12.77 8.36
C THR A 417 -4.10 13.35 7.87
N PHE A 418 -4.95 12.54 7.21
CA PHE A 418 -6.27 12.96 6.72
C PHE A 418 -7.41 12.25 7.45
N ASN A 419 -8.45 13.01 7.78
CA ASN A 419 -9.65 12.53 8.48
C ASN A 419 -10.67 11.90 7.52
N TRP A 420 -10.29 10.79 6.87
CA TRP A 420 -11.24 9.95 6.12
C TRP A 420 -12.33 9.41 7.06
N SER A 421 -13.57 9.37 6.57
CA SER A 421 -14.66 8.76 7.34
C SER A 421 -14.39 7.26 7.55
N THR A 422 -14.88 6.70 8.66
CA THR A 422 -14.86 5.25 8.84
C THR A 422 -15.51 4.55 7.64
N PRO A 423 -14.84 3.56 7.02
CA PRO A 423 -15.42 2.86 5.88
C PRO A 423 -16.77 2.22 6.22
N ALA A 424 -17.74 2.37 5.32
CA ALA A 424 -19.11 1.89 5.48
C ALA A 424 -19.60 1.18 4.19
N PRO A 425 -20.51 0.19 4.30
CA PRO A 425 -21.05 -0.48 3.13
C PRO A 425 -22.00 0.45 2.35
N VAL A 426 -21.99 0.31 1.03
CA VAL A 426 -23.06 0.80 0.15
C VAL A 426 -24.31 -0.04 0.35
N ASP A 427 -24.14 -1.36 0.33
CA ASP A 427 -25.15 -2.38 0.62
C ASP A 427 -24.43 -3.63 1.16
N THR A 428 -25.13 -4.50 1.88
CA THR A 428 -24.57 -5.78 2.37
C THR A 428 -25.46 -6.93 1.95
N ASN A 429 -24.88 -7.97 1.34
CA ASN A 429 -25.63 -9.16 0.95
C ASN A 429 -24.87 -10.47 1.18
N ALA A 430 -25.60 -11.59 1.18
CA ALA A 430 -25.00 -12.92 1.23
C ALA A 430 -24.34 -13.31 -0.11
N GLU A 431 -24.77 -12.68 -1.21
CA GLU A 431 -24.21 -12.84 -2.55
C GLU A 431 -23.12 -11.82 -2.83
N THR A 432 -22.13 -12.19 -3.65
CA THR A 432 -20.94 -11.38 -3.91
C THR A 432 -21.21 -10.18 -4.81
N ASP A 433 -20.62 -9.05 -4.46
CA ASP A 433 -20.63 -7.79 -5.20
C ASP A 433 -19.21 -7.40 -5.68
N ALA A 434 -19.08 -6.87 -6.90
CA ALA A 434 -17.80 -6.56 -7.52
C ALA A 434 -17.88 -5.43 -8.57
N PHE A 435 -16.74 -4.85 -8.97
CA PHE A 435 -16.64 -3.85 -10.06
C PHE A 435 -17.56 -2.64 -9.90
N VAL A 436 -17.29 -1.84 -8.87
CA VAL A 436 -18.03 -0.60 -8.63
C VAL A 436 -17.67 0.49 -9.64
N THR A 437 -18.69 1.18 -10.15
CA THR A 437 -18.59 2.45 -10.89
C THR A 437 -19.48 3.49 -10.23
N THR A 438 -19.07 4.75 -10.30
CA THR A 438 -19.76 5.84 -9.61
C THR A 438 -19.89 7.09 -10.46
N THR A 439 -20.95 7.87 -10.25
CA THR A 439 -21.14 9.19 -10.86
C THR A 439 -22.01 10.06 -9.97
N LEU A 440 -22.03 11.36 -10.23
CA LEU A 440 -23.06 12.27 -9.72
C LEU A 440 -24.10 12.54 -10.78
N ASP A 441 -25.37 12.58 -10.36
CA ASP A 441 -26.45 13.05 -11.21
C ASP A 441 -26.57 14.57 -11.18
N GLY A 442 -27.34 15.15 -12.12
CA GLY A 442 -27.55 16.59 -12.23
C GLY A 442 -28.32 17.22 -11.06
N SER A 443 -28.81 16.41 -10.10
CA SER A 443 -29.40 16.87 -8.85
C SER A 443 -28.42 16.83 -7.66
N GLY A 444 -27.17 16.38 -7.90
CA GLY A 444 -26.14 16.22 -6.88
C GLY A 444 -26.23 14.91 -6.09
N LYS A 445 -27.05 13.93 -6.52
CA LYS A 445 -27.07 12.61 -5.87
C LYS A 445 -25.89 11.78 -6.36
N LEU A 446 -25.23 11.14 -5.41
CA LEU A 446 -24.14 10.20 -5.66
C LEU A 446 -24.71 8.83 -6.00
N TRP A 447 -24.38 8.32 -7.18
CA TRP A 447 -24.78 7.00 -7.66
C TRP A 447 -23.60 6.03 -7.64
N SER A 448 -23.91 4.79 -7.29
CA SER A 448 -23.01 3.65 -7.37
C SER A 448 -23.71 2.50 -8.10
N ALA A 449 -23.00 1.82 -9.01
CA ALA A 449 -23.44 0.58 -9.61
C ALA A 449 -22.33 -0.45 -9.60
N TRP A 450 -22.69 -1.73 -9.51
CA TRP A 450 -21.74 -2.82 -9.38
C TRP A 450 -22.33 -4.12 -9.92
N VAL A 451 -21.45 -5.07 -10.23
CA VAL A 451 -21.79 -6.45 -10.55
C VAL A 451 -22.24 -7.16 -9.28
N THR A 452 -23.29 -7.96 -9.38
CA THR A 452 -23.80 -8.73 -8.24
C THR A 452 -24.14 -10.16 -8.61
N GLY A 453 -23.89 -11.07 -7.67
CA GLY A 453 -24.34 -12.47 -7.72
C GLY A 453 -25.83 -12.65 -7.44
N ARG A 454 -26.57 -11.59 -7.06
CA ARG A 454 -28.01 -11.60 -6.72
C ARG A 454 -28.95 -11.83 -7.91
N SER A 455 -28.64 -12.81 -8.75
CA SER A 455 -29.42 -13.11 -9.94
C SER A 455 -30.88 -13.39 -9.61
N VAL A 456 -31.81 -12.76 -10.33
CA VAL A 456 -33.25 -13.07 -10.23
C VAL A 456 -33.76 -13.85 -11.45
N THR A 457 -32.88 -14.18 -12.39
CA THR A 457 -33.23 -14.87 -13.63
C THR A 457 -32.69 -16.29 -13.71
N ASN A 458 -31.38 -16.50 -13.49
CA ASN A 458 -30.75 -17.81 -13.65
C ASN A 458 -29.40 -17.99 -12.95
N GLY A 459 -29.12 -17.29 -11.86
CA GLY A 459 -27.91 -17.51 -11.07
C GLY A 459 -26.59 -17.07 -11.68
N ARG A 460 -26.63 -16.23 -12.70
CA ARG A 460 -25.45 -15.58 -13.27
C ARG A 460 -25.29 -14.16 -12.70
N THR A 461 -24.25 -13.44 -13.10
CA THR A 461 -24.08 -12.05 -12.65
C THR A 461 -25.10 -11.10 -13.28
N GLU A 462 -25.60 -10.17 -12.47
CA GLU A 462 -26.45 -9.05 -12.88
C GLU A 462 -25.77 -7.73 -12.50
N ILE A 463 -26.27 -6.60 -13.02
CA ILE A 463 -25.85 -5.27 -12.56
C ILE A 463 -26.86 -4.76 -11.56
N CYS A 464 -26.39 -4.12 -10.50
CA CYS A 464 -27.24 -3.41 -9.55
C CYS A 464 -26.74 -1.99 -9.32
N ALA A 465 -27.64 -1.13 -8.85
CA ALA A 465 -27.36 0.26 -8.59
C ALA A 465 -28.09 0.79 -7.35
N ALA A 466 -27.48 1.76 -6.67
CA ALA A 466 -28.05 2.51 -5.57
C ALA A 466 -27.58 3.97 -5.62
N TYR A 467 -28.29 4.86 -4.95
CA TYR A 467 -27.86 6.24 -4.77
C TYR A 467 -27.94 6.71 -3.33
N TYR A 468 -27.08 7.66 -2.99
CA TYR A 468 -26.99 8.23 -1.66
C TYR A 468 -27.90 9.45 -1.54
N THR A 469 -28.75 9.47 -0.51
CA THR A 469 -29.67 10.58 -0.23
C THR A 469 -30.00 10.63 1.27
N ASN A 470 -30.15 11.83 1.83
CA ASN A 470 -30.50 12.02 3.24
C ASN A 470 -29.62 11.22 4.23
N GLY A 471 -28.31 11.16 3.95
CA GLY A 471 -27.35 10.48 4.82
C GLY A 471 -27.31 8.95 4.72
N ASN A 472 -28.06 8.33 3.78
CA ASN A 472 -28.14 6.88 3.64
C ASN A 472 -28.16 6.45 2.16
N TRP A 473 -27.76 5.21 1.89
CA TRP A 473 -27.95 4.57 0.60
C TRP A 473 -29.39 4.07 0.45
N THR A 474 -29.96 4.20 -0.75
CA THR A 474 -31.20 3.50 -1.09
C THR A 474 -30.98 2.00 -1.18
N PRO A 475 -32.02 1.17 -1.03
CA PRO A 475 -31.92 -0.26 -1.34
C PRO A 475 -31.38 -0.49 -2.76
N ALA A 476 -30.48 -1.48 -2.90
CA ALA A 476 -29.91 -1.83 -4.19
C ALA A 476 -31.00 -2.31 -5.17
N GLN A 477 -30.91 -1.86 -6.41
CA GLN A 477 -31.86 -2.14 -7.48
C GLN A 477 -31.18 -2.96 -8.56
N ILE A 478 -31.68 -4.16 -8.85
CA ILE A 478 -31.23 -4.93 -10.01
C ILE A 478 -31.63 -4.19 -11.30
N VAL A 479 -30.66 -3.92 -12.15
CA VAL A 479 -30.83 -3.22 -13.42
C VAL A 479 -31.03 -4.24 -14.52
N ARG A 480 -32.27 -4.31 -15.03
CA ARG A 480 -32.63 -5.07 -16.24
C ARG A 480 -32.05 -6.49 -16.27
N PRO A 481 -32.50 -7.34 -15.32
CA PRO A 481 -31.97 -8.69 -15.17
C PRO A 481 -32.16 -9.50 -16.45
N TYR A 482 -31.20 -10.36 -16.77
CA TYR A 482 -31.19 -11.14 -17.99
C TYR A 482 -30.51 -12.49 -17.79
N LEU A 483 -30.81 -13.44 -18.68
CA LEU A 483 -30.33 -14.83 -18.61
C LEU A 483 -28.80 -14.99 -18.78
N TYR A 484 -28.00 -13.94 -18.94
CA TYR A 484 -26.58 -14.08 -19.20
C TYR A 484 -25.76 -13.17 -18.30
N TRP A 485 -24.44 -13.39 -18.28
CA TRP A 485 -23.53 -12.68 -17.42
C TRP A 485 -23.40 -11.21 -17.79
N ASP A 486 -23.75 -10.34 -16.86
CA ASP A 486 -23.47 -8.91 -16.96
C ASP A 486 -22.24 -8.55 -16.13
N PHE A 487 -21.32 -7.76 -16.72
CA PHE A 487 -20.04 -7.37 -16.12
C PHE A 487 -19.65 -5.94 -16.45
N PHE A 488 -18.68 -5.43 -15.69
CA PHE A 488 -17.96 -4.18 -15.94
C PHE A 488 -18.89 -2.99 -16.23
N PRO A 489 -19.73 -2.62 -15.26
CA PRO A 489 -20.60 -1.46 -15.42
C PRO A 489 -19.77 -0.18 -15.57
N ALA A 490 -20.24 0.73 -16.41
CA ALA A 490 -19.76 2.10 -16.50
C ALA A 490 -20.96 3.05 -16.48
N MET A 491 -20.88 4.13 -15.72
CA MET A 491 -21.98 5.06 -15.53
C MET A 491 -21.55 6.50 -15.79
N TYR A 492 -22.45 7.27 -16.41
CA TYR A 492 -22.33 8.72 -16.53
C TYR A 492 -23.74 9.34 -16.51
N THR A 493 -23.86 10.63 -16.81
CA THR A 493 -25.16 11.30 -16.94
C THR A 493 -25.53 11.63 -18.39
N ASP A 494 -26.83 11.54 -18.68
CA ASP A 494 -27.41 12.07 -19.92
C ASP A 494 -27.40 13.62 -19.94
N GLN A 495 -27.91 14.23 -21.01
CA GLN A 495 -27.95 15.68 -21.14
C GLN A 495 -28.89 16.36 -20.12
N GLN A 496 -29.87 15.63 -19.60
CA GLN A 496 -30.80 16.11 -18.56
C GLN A 496 -30.23 15.90 -17.15
N GLY A 497 -29.07 15.27 -17.03
CA GLY A 497 -28.43 14.97 -15.75
C GLY A 497 -28.93 13.68 -15.09
N HIS A 498 -29.73 12.85 -15.76
CA HIS A 498 -30.10 11.54 -15.21
C HIS A 498 -28.96 10.54 -15.40
N PRO A 499 -28.77 9.59 -14.46
CA PRO A 499 -27.75 8.57 -14.63
C PRO A 499 -28.12 7.62 -15.78
N TYR A 500 -27.13 7.33 -16.61
CA TYR A 500 -27.16 6.34 -17.66
C TYR A 500 -26.08 5.31 -17.37
N LEU A 501 -26.49 4.04 -17.33
CA LEU A 501 -25.62 2.93 -17.02
C LEU A 501 -25.38 2.09 -18.27
N THR A 502 -24.14 1.66 -18.47
CA THR A 502 -23.76 0.69 -19.49
C THR A 502 -23.05 -0.48 -18.86
N TRP A 503 -23.14 -1.65 -19.49
CA TRP A 503 -22.48 -2.86 -19.04
C TRP A 503 -22.20 -3.78 -20.21
N GLN A 504 -21.23 -4.67 -20.02
CA GLN A 504 -20.97 -5.75 -20.94
C GLN A 504 -21.86 -6.94 -20.59
N ARG A 505 -22.46 -7.57 -21.60
CA ARG A 505 -23.30 -8.76 -21.46
C ARG A 505 -22.76 -9.89 -22.30
N ALA A 506 -22.62 -11.08 -21.71
CA ALA A 506 -22.39 -12.30 -22.47
C ALA A 506 -23.63 -12.61 -23.31
N TYR A 507 -23.47 -12.84 -24.61
CA TYR A 507 -24.56 -13.22 -25.48
C TYR A 507 -24.09 -14.34 -26.44
N GLY A 508 -24.35 -15.59 -26.05
CA GLY A 508 -23.82 -16.74 -26.77
C GLY A 508 -22.31 -16.87 -26.57
N ARG A 509 -21.51 -16.85 -27.66
CA ARG A 509 -20.03 -16.92 -27.59
C ARG A 509 -19.34 -15.56 -27.62
N ASN A 510 -20.12 -14.48 -27.72
CA ASN A 510 -19.61 -13.13 -27.87
C ASN A 510 -20.12 -12.24 -26.74
N TYR A 511 -19.47 -11.10 -26.54
CA TYR A 511 -19.97 -10.04 -25.67
C TYR A 511 -20.49 -8.85 -26.47
N ASP A 512 -21.59 -8.27 -25.97
CA ASP A 512 -22.16 -7.02 -26.47
C ASP A 512 -22.29 -6.03 -25.30
N VAL A 513 -22.21 -4.74 -25.59
CA VAL A 513 -22.45 -3.67 -24.60
C VAL A 513 -23.92 -3.25 -24.66
N PHE A 514 -24.55 -3.19 -23.50
CA PHE A 514 -25.92 -2.73 -23.29
C PHE A 514 -25.94 -1.47 -22.42
N GLY A 515 -27.05 -0.74 -22.45
CA GLY A 515 -27.25 0.41 -21.60
C GLY A 515 -28.71 0.64 -21.20
N SER A 516 -28.91 1.42 -20.15
CA SER A 516 -30.22 1.84 -19.66
C SER A 516 -30.13 3.19 -18.96
N ALA A 517 -31.09 4.07 -19.25
CA ALA A 517 -31.24 5.37 -18.59
C ALA A 517 -32.16 5.27 -17.38
N TYR A 518 -31.88 5.98 -16.29
CA TYR A 518 -32.80 6.10 -15.17
C TYR A 518 -33.87 7.17 -15.45
N THR A 519 -35.15 6.80 -15.39
CA THR A 519 -36.27 7.71 -15.74
C THR A 519 -36.81 8.49 -14.53
N GLY A 520 -36.02 8.65 -13.47
CA GLY A 520 -36.41 9.34 -12.22
C GLY A 520 -37.08 8.45 -11.16
N ASN A 521 -37.70 7.34 -11.56
CA ASN A 521 -38.32 6.37 -10.64
C ASN A 521 -37.83 4.91 -10.83
N GLN A 522 -37.35 4.56 -12.03
CA GLN A 522 -36.92 3.22 -12.40
C GLN A 522 -35.93 3.29 -13.58
N TRP A 523 -35.17 2.22 -13.79
CA TRP A 523 -34.36 2.05 -14.99
C TRP A 523 -35.27 1.86 -16.21
N GLY A 524 -35.00 2.56 -17.32
CA GLY A 524 -35.72 2.49 -18.59
C GLY A 524 -35.44 1.20 -19.36
N ALA A 525 -36.04 1.00 -20.54
CA ALA A 525 -35.78 -0.19 -21.35
C ALA A 525 -34.28 -0.35 -21.65
N GLU A 526 -33.81 -1.60 -21.73
CA GLU A 526 -32.43 -1.85 -22.15
C GLU A 526 -32.25 -1.53 -23.64
N GLU A 527 -31.11 -0.94 -23.97
CA GLU A 527 -30.68 -0.59 -25.32
C GLU A 527 -29.40 -1.36 -25.64
N GLN A 528 -29.39 -2.08 -26.76
CA GLN A 528 -28.17 -2.71 -27.25
C GLN A 528 -27.28 -1.64 -27.93
N LEU A 529 -26.09 -1.40 -27.37
CA LEU A 529 -25.16 -0.36 -27.82
C LEU A 529 -24.09 -0.88 -28.77
N SER A 530 -23.91 -2.20 -28.87
CA SER A 530 -22.95 -2.84 -29.78
C SER A 530 -23.52 -4.13 -30.37
N SER A 531 -22.89 -4.75 -31.38
CA SER A 531 -23.52 -5.85 -32.13
C SER A 531 -22.62 -7.05 -32.48
N LYS A 532 -23.01 -8.23 -31.98
CA LYS A 532 -22.83 -9.67 -32.31
C LYS A 532 -21.71 -10.22 -33.20
N ALA A 533 -21.02 -9.45 -34.03
CA ALA A 533 -19.94 -10.00 -34.89
C ALA A 533 -18.57 -10.06 -34.19
N SER A 534 -18.46 -9.55 -32.96
CA SER A 534 -17.22 -9.36 -32.20
C SER A 534 -17.46 -9.49 -30.69
N ASN A 535 -16.39 -9.58 -29.89
CA ASN A 535 -16.47 -9.39 -28.44
C ASN A 535 -16.26 -7.92 -28.09
N ASP A 536 -17.33 -7.26 -27.68
CA ASP A 536 -17.32 -5.86 -27.27
C ASP A 536 -17.37 -5.79 -25.73
N MET A 537 -16.33 -5.20 -25.14
CA MET A 537 -16.03 -5.34 -23.71
C MET A 537 -15.55 -4.04 -23.06
N TYR A 538 -15.56 -4.01 -21.73
CA TYR A 538 -15.00 -2.93 -20.90
C TYR A 538 -15.47 -1.52 -21.32
N PRO A 539 -16.79 -1.24 -21.23
CA PRO A 539 -17.30 0.08 -21.58
C PRO A 539 -16.71 1.16 -20.66
N SER A 540 -16.47 2.34 -21.23
CA SER A 540 -16.11 3.57 -20.52
C SER A 540 -16.94 4.72 -21.07
N MET A 541 -17.30 5.66 -20.21
CA MET A 541 -18.24 6.74 -20.54
C MET A 541 -17.70 8.12 -20.18
N THR A 542 -18.11 9.12 -20.94
CA THR A 542 -17.98 10.53 -20.57
C THR A 542 -19.03 11.37 -21.30
N ARG A 543 -19.17 12.65 -20.95
CA ARG A 543 -19.99 13.61 -21.71
C ARG A 543 -19.13 14.78 -22.13
N ASP A 544 -19.23 15.16 -23.39
CA ASP A 544 -18.46 16.28 -23.93
C ASP A 544 -19.19 17.63 -23.80
N GLY A 545 -18.53 18.72 -24.20
CA GLY A 545 -19.06 20.09 -24.09
C GLY A 545 -20.26 20.37 -25.01
N ASP A 546 -20.47 19.57 -26.05
CA ASP A 546 -21.66 19.63 -26.90
C ASP A 546 -22.86 18.88 -26.29
N GLY A 547 -22.68 18.27 -25.11
CA GLY A 547 -23.70 17.47 -24.43
C GLY A 547 -23.81 16.05 -24.96
N ARG A 548 -22.89 15.60 -25.82
CA ARG A 548 -22.90 14.23 -26.35
C ARG A 548 -22.38 13.27 -25.29
N MET A 549 -23.15 12.22 -25.03
CA MET A 549 -22.74 11.17 -24.11
C MET A 549 -22.01 10.08 -24.90
N TRP A 550 -20.73 9.90 -24.60
CA TRP A 550 -19.85 8.95 -25.26
C TRP A 550 -19.83 7.62 -24.52
N VAL A 551 -19.80 6.53 -25.30
CA VAL A 551 -19.45 5.19 -24.84
C VAL A 551 -18.31 4.70 -25.70
N CYS A 552 -17.21 4.32 -25.07
CA CYS A 552 -16.10 3.66 -25.72
C CYS A 552 -15.90 2.26 -25.15
N LEU A 553 -15.47 1.33 -25.98
CA LEU A 553 -15.31 -0.08 -25.65
C LEU A 553 -14.12 -0.66 -26.42
N GLU A 554 -13.59 -1.78 -25.94
CA GLU A 554 -12.71 -2.60 -26.76
C GLU A 554 -13.53 -3.61 -27.56
N ARG A 555 -13.17 -3.81 -28.81
CA ARG A 555 -13.81 -4.73 -29.74
C ARG A 555 -12.78 -5.72 -30.25
N TRP A 556 -12.97 -6.99 -29.92
CA TRP A 556 -12.17 -8.08 -30.47
C TRP A 556 -12.88 -8.70 -31.67
N THR A 557 -12.30 -8.46 -32.85
CA THR A 557 -12.63 -9.22 -34.06
C THR A 557 -11.61 -10.35 -34.21
N HIS A 558 -11.93 -11.40 -34.97
CA HIS A 558 -11.11 -12.61 -35.13
C HIS A 558 -9.63 -12.30 -35.50
N LEU A 559 -8.79 -12.05 -34.49
CA LEU A 559 -7.33 -11.81 -34.45
C LEU A 559 -6.84 -10.40 -33.99
N ASN A 560 -7.70 -9.41 -33.75
CA ASN A 560 -7.26 -8.09 -33.24
C ASN A 560 -8.27 -7.44 -32.27
N GLY A 561 -7.75 -6.83 -31.19
CA GLY A 561 -8.50 -5.93 -30.31
C GLY A 561 -8.34 -4.49 -30.74
N ASP A 562 -9.44 -3.76 -30.93
CA ASP A 562 -9.45 -2.37 -31.36
C ASP A 562 -10.38 -1.53 -30.46
N ILE A 563 -10.11 -0.24 -30.29
CA ILE A 563 -10.96 0.66 -29.53
C ILE A 563 -12.04 1.23 -30.43
N TYR A 564 -13.30 1.18 -30.01
CA TYR A 564 -14.46 1.73 -30.72
C TYR A 564 -15.23 2.65 -29.81
N CYS A 565 -15.70 3.78 -30.34
CA CYS A 565 -16.64 4.61 -29.61
C CYS A 565 -17.91 4.89 -30.43
N ARG A 566 -18.98 5.25 -29.73
CA ARG A 566 -20.20 5.88 -30.25
C ARG A 566 -20.66 6.95 -29.27
N TYR A 567 -21.56 7.82 -29.70
CA TYR A 567 -22.16 8.81 -28.81
C TYR A 567 -23.65 8.96 -29.02
N PHE A 568 -24.35 9.40 -27.97
CA PHE A 568 -25.73 9.83 -27.99
C PHE A 568 -25.77 11.34 -28.11
N ASP A 569 -26.49 11.87 -29.10
CA ASP A 569 -26.56 13.31 -29.39
C ASP A 569 -27.69 14.07 -28.66
N GLY A 570 -28.37 13.40 -27.73
CA GLY A 570 -29.57 13.91 -27.06
C GLY A 570 -30.87 13.37 -27.65
N THR A 571 -30.82 12.77 -28.85
CA THR A 571 -31.99 12.19 -29.51
C THR A 571 -31.80 10.74 -29.94
N THR A 572 -30.63 10.41 -30.48
CA THR A 572 -30.33 9.07 -30.97
C THR A 572 -28.87 8.73 -30.78
N TRP A 573 -28.60 7.43 -30.73
CA TRP A 573 -27.25 6.95 -30.75
C TRP A 573 -26.70 6.92 -32.16
N GLN A 574 -25.53 7.51 -32.33
CA GLN A 574 -24.81 7.48 -33.58
C GLN A 574 -24.18 6.10 -33.82
N SER A 575 -23.84 5.85 -35.09
CA SER A 575 -23.15 4.62 -35.48
C SER A 575 -21.80 4.50 -34.76
N MET A 576 -21.44 3.28 -34.37
CA MET A 576 -20.15 3.01 -33.73
C MET A 576 -19.02 3.02 -34.76
N PHE A 577 -17.90 3.63 -34.41
CA PHE A 577 -16.74 3.76 -35.28
C PHE A 577 -15.44 3.52 -34.52
N ALA A 578 -14.44 3.06 -35.27
CA ALA A 578 -13.16 2.67 -34.72
C ALA A 578 -12.31 3.91 -34.37
N VAL A 579 -11.76 3.93 -33.15
CA VAL A 579 -10.73 4.86 -32.70
C VAL A 579 -9.36 4.38 -33.16
N THR A 580 -9.13 3.08 -33.11
CA THR A 580 -7.93 2.41 -33.62
C THR A 580 -8.30 1.48 -34.78
N THR A 581 -7.40 1.34 -35.76
CA THR A 581 -7.72 0.66 -37.05
C THR A 581 -6.55 -0.14 -37.61
N ASP A 582 -5.46 -0.20 -36.85
CA ASP A 582 -4.26 -0.92 -37.25
C ASP A 582 -4.24 -2.30 -36.62
N SER A 583 -3.19 -3.08 -36.88
CA SER A 583 -3.12 -4.49 -36.48
C SER A 583 -2.64 -4.71 -35.05
N ALA A 584 -2.54 -3.67 -34.22
CA ALA A 584 -2.14 -3.81 -32.82
C ALA A 584 -3.34 -4.15 -31.95
N ASN A 585 -3.14 -5.01 -30.96
CA ASN A 585 -4.16 -5.23 -29.94
C ASN A 585 -4.20 -4.03 -29.01
N ASP A 586 -5.35 -3.36 -28.98
CA ASP A 586 -5.69 -2.23 -28.13
C ASP A 586 -6.84 -2.61 -27.18
N TYR A 587 -6.69 -2.36 -25.88
CA TYR A 587 -7.66 -2.78 -24.85
C TYR A 587 -7.68 -1.85 -23.64
N ARG A 588 -8.68 -2.02 -22.77
CA ARG A 588 -8.95 -1.26 -21.53
C ARG A 588 -9.09 0.25 -21.76
N PRO A 589 -10.09 0.70 -22.54
CA PRO A 589 -10.29 2.12 -22.76
C PRO A 589 -10.74 2.83 -21.48
N ALA A 590 -10.27 4.06 -21.28
CA ALA A 590 -10.82 5.00 -20.31
C ALA A 590 -11.02 6.37 -20.96
N MET A 591 -12.11 7.05 -20.59
CA MET A 591 -12.49 8.34 -21.16
C MET A 591 -12.54 9.45 -20.12
N ALA A 592 -12.25 10.67 -20.57
CA ALA A 592 -12.52 11.91 -19.85
C ALA A 592 -12.81 13.04 -20.86
N THR A 593 -13.36 14.14 -20.37
CA THR A 593 -13.57 15.36 -21.16
C THR A 593 -12.67 16.46 -20.63
N ASP A 594 -11.97 17.17 -21.52
CA ASP A 594 -11.12 18.29 -21.13
C ASP A 594 -11.88 19.59 -20.85
N SER A 595 -11.15 20.59 -20.37
CA SER A 595 -11.69 21.92 -20.04
C SER A 595 -12.25 22.68 -21.25
N ASN A 596 -11.94 22.27 -22.48
CA ASN A 596 -12.53 22.81 -23.70
C ASN A 596 -13.78 22.03 -24.14
N GLY A 597 -14.22 21.05 -23.36
CA GLY A 597 -15.35 20.21 -23.67
C GLY A 597 -15.04 19.14 -24.72
N ILE A 598 -13.77 18.78 -24.92
CA ILE A 598 -13.36 17.76 -25.89
C ILE A 598 -13.21 16.41 -25.22
N ALA A 599 -13.77 15.35 -25.81
CA ALA A 599 -13.61 13.99 -25.33
C ALA A 599 -12.21 13.44 -25.64
N TRP A 600 -11.61 12.77 -24.67
CA TRP A 600 -10.33 12.05 -24.75
C TRP A 600 -10.56 10.57 -24.45
N VAL A 601 -9.75 9.72 -25.07
CA VAL A 601 -9.71 8.28 -24.80
C VAL A 601 -8.27 7.81 -24.66
N THR A 602 -8.00 7.08 -23.59
CA THR A 602 -6.73 6.39 -23.33
C THR A 602 -6.93 4.88 -23.37
N TRP A 603 -5.91 4.13 -23.77
CA TRP A 603 -5.94 2.66 -23.79
C TRP A 603 -4.51 2.08 -23.69
N CYS A 604 -4.41 0.78 -23.44
CA CYS A 604 -3.15 0.05 -23.53
C CYS A 604 -3.06 -0.72 -24.85
N SER A 605 -1.86 -0.79 -25.42
CA SER A 605 -1.63 -1.26 -26.79
C SER A 605 -0.34 -2.06 -26.92
N GLU A 606 -0.37 -3.15 -27.68
CA GLU A 606 0.77 -4.03 -27.99
C GLU A 606 1.52 -3.62 -29.28
N ARG A 607 1.25 -2.42 -29.80
CA ARG A 607 1.73 -1.93 -31.10
C ARG A 607 3.24 -2.01 -31.33
N TYR A 608 4.08 -1.92 -30.29
CA TYR A 608 5.53 -1.97 -30.43
C TYR A 608 6.14 -3.05 -29.53
N GLU A 609 7.01 -3.85 -30.12
CA GLU A 609 7.88 -4.82 -29.42
C GLU A 609 7.12 -5.89 -28.61
N TYR A 610 5.83 -6.11 -28.90
CA TYR A 610 4.95 -6.99 -28.13
C TYR A 610 4.82 -6.61 -26.64
N ASN A 611 5.14 -5.35 -26.30
CA ASN A 611 5.00 -4.80 -24.96
C ASN A 611 3.78 -3.88 -24.88
N ARG A 612 3.03 -3.95 -23.78
CA ARG A 612 1.91 -3.04 -23.53
C ARG A 612 2.42 -1.63 -23.23
N ASN A 613 1.98 -0.67 -24.04
CA ASN A 613 2.25 0.75 -23.87
C ASN A 613 0.94 1.55 -23.82
N ILE A 614 0.95 2.72 -23.18
CA ILE A 614 -0.23 3.57 -23.04
C ILE A 614 -0.32 4.57 -24.19
N TYR A 615 -1.51 4.71 -24.75
CA TYR A 615 -1.82 5.61 -25.86
C TYR A 615 -3.04 6.46 -25.58
N VAL A 616 -3.07 7.61 -26.23
CA VAL A 616 -4.18 8.56 -26.12
C VAL A 616 -4.54 9.15 -27.48
N LYS A 617 -5.83 9.41 -27.68
CA LYS A 617 -6.40 10.25 -28.74
C LYS A 617 -7.41 11.24 -28.17
N ARG A 618 -7.61 12.34 -28.90
CA ARG A 618 -8.66 13.33 -28.62
C ARG A 618 -9.63 13.44 -29.79
N TYR A 619 -10.89 13.69 -29.50
CA TYR A 619 -11.89 13.90 -30.53
C TYR A 619 -11.78 15.30 -31.13
N ASN A 620 -11.84 15.43 -32.45
CA ASN A 620 -11.91 16.73 -33.10
C ASN A 620 -13.34 16.95 -33.65
N PRO A 621 -14.14 17.84 -33.03
CA PRO A 621 -15.52 18.07 -33.46
C PRO A 621 -15.62 18.71 -34.84
N ASN A 622 -14.56 19.39 -35.30
CA ASN A 622 -14.55 20.02 -36.63
C ASN A 622 -14.39 19.00 -37.77
N SER A 623 -13.60 17.95 -37.54
CA SER A 623 -13.38 16.88 -38.52
C SER A 623 -14.33 15.69 -38.32
N GLY A 624 -14.89 15.54 -37.12
CA GLY A 624 -15.71 14.38 -36.75
C GLY A 624 -14.91 13.12 -36.43
N HIS A 625 -13.58 13.23 -36.26
CA HIS A 625 -12.67 12.10 -36.11
C HIS A 625 -11.82 12.17 -34.82
N TRP A 626 -11.35 11.01 -34.36
CA TRP A 626 -10.34 10.91 -33.32
C TRP A 626 -8.95 11.16 -33.89
N GLU A 627 -8.27 12.19 -33.39
CA GLU A 627 -7.01 12.70 -33.90
C GLU A 627 -5.93 12.72 -32.81
N GLY A 628 -4.68 12.92 -33.24
CA GLY A 628 -3.52 13.02 -32.35
C GLY A 628 -3.25 11.71 -31.61
N LEU A 629 -2.70 10.71 -32.31
CA LEU A 629 -2.23 9.48 -31.66
C LEU A 629 -0.94 9.79 -30.88
N TYR A 630 -1.04 9.83 -29.56
CA TYR A 630 0.11 10.04 -28.67
C TYR A 630 0.48 8.72 -27.99
N ARG A 631 1.74 8.31 -28.12
CA ARG A 631 2.33 7.22 -27.31
C ARG A 631 2.87 7.84 -26.03
N ILE A 632 2.26 7.54 -24.90
CA ILE A 632 2.66 8.08 -23.59
C ILE A 632 3.87 7.32 -23.03
N THR A 633 3.92 6.01 -23.26
CA THR A 633 4.98 5.16 -22.69
C THR A 633 5.83 4.47 -23.74
N GLY A 634 7.11 4.28 -23.45
CA GLY A 634 8.13 3.84 -24.41
C GLY A 634 9.00 2.68 -23.94
N ASN A 635 8.59 1.95 -22.92
CA ASN A 635 9.46 1.09 -22.11
C ASN A 635 9.27 -0.41 -22.43
N PRO A 636 10.22 -1.30 -22.04
CA PRO A 636 10.13 -2.73 -22.34
C PRO A 636 9.23 -3.54 -21.40
N ALA A 637 8.71 -2.94 -20.31
CA ALA A 637 7.81 -3.60 -19.38
C ALA A 637 6.33 -3.30 -19.70
N GLN A 638 5.45 -4.13 -19.13
CA GLN A 638 4.01 -4.08 -19.38
C GLN A 638 3.37 -2.90 -18.64
N ASP A 639 2.79 -1.95 -19.38
CA ASP A 639 1.95 -0.87 -18.84
C ASP A 639 0.46 -1.18 -19.08
N GLN A 640 -0.38 -1.13 -18.06
CA GLN A 640 -1.79 -1.56 -18.14
C GLN A 640 -2.72 -0.75 -17.23
N ASP A 641 -4.04 -0.96 -17.40
CA ASP A 641 -5.12 -0.31 -16.64
C ASP A 641 -5.06 1.22 -16.62
N PRO A 642 -4.96 1.89 -17.78
CA PRO A 642 -4.86 3.34 -17.81
C PRO A 642 -6.16 4.00 -17.31
N LYS A 643 -6.02 5.08 -16.53
CA LYS A 643 -7.09 6.01 -16.17
C LYS A 643 -6.76 7.40 -16.61
N ILE A 644 -7.79 8.20 -16.89
CA ILE A 644 -7.67 9.57 -17.37
C ILE A 644 -8.60 10.49 -16.59
N ALA A 645 -8.12 11.68 -16.24
CA ALA A 645 -8.90 12.75 -15.62
C ALA A 645 -8.31 14.11 -15.98
N VAL A 646 -9.06 15.19 -15.73
CA VAL A 646 -8.63 16.55 -16.10
C VAL A 646 -8.74 17.47 -14.89
N SER A 647 -7.60 17.96 -14.40
CA SER A 647 -7.53 18.83 -13.21
C SER A 647 -8.14 20.21 -13.47
N GLY A 648 -8.39 20.98 -12.40
CA GLY A 648 -9.06 22.28 -12.47
C GLY A 648 -8.30 23.36 -13.26
N ASP A 649 -7.00 23.18 -13.45
CA ASP A 649 -6.16 24.01 -14.32
C ASP A 649 -6.26 23.63 -15.81
N GLY A 650 -7.01 22.58 -16.15
CA GLY A 650 -7.19 22.06 -17.51
C GLY A 650 -6.14 21.04 -17.94
N THR A 651 -5.21 20.65 -17.08
CA THR A 651 -4.20 19.62 -17.39
C THR A 651 -4.86 18.24 -17.50
N VAL A 652 -4.57 17.51 -18.57
CA VAL A 652 -5.08 16.13 -18.78
C VAL A 652 -4.09 15.14 -18.19
N TRP A 653 -4.51 14.35 -17.21
CA TRP A 653 -3.68 13.38 -16.50
C TRP A 653 -4.01 11.96 -16.94
N VAL A 654 -2.97 11.15 -17.17
CA VAL A 654 -3.09 9.71 -17.39
C VAL A 654 -2.22 8.96 -16.40
N VAL A 655 -2.81 8.01 -15.68
CA VAL A 655 -2.10 7.10 -14.75
C VAL A 655 -2.27 5.66 -15.18
N TRP A 656 -1.31 4.79 -14.84
CA TRP A 656 -1.35 3.36 -15.19
C TRP A 656 -0.52 2.52 -14.21
N THR A 657 -0.80 1.21 -14.20
CA THR A 657 -0.01 0.18 -13.52
C THR A 657 1.16 -0.24 -14.42
N THR A 658 2.35 -0.42 -13.88
CA THR A 658 3.53 -0.85 -14.65
C THR A 658 4.38 -1.91 -13.95
N TRP A 659 4.96 -2.83 -14.73
CA TRP A 659 5.85 -3.90 -14.24
C TRP A 659 7.36 -3.56 -14.34
N ARG A 660 7.71 -2.28 -14.47
CA ARG A 660 9.08 -1.82 -14.77
C ARG A 660 10.12 -2.20 -13.73
N ASN A 661 9.73 -2.42 -12.48
CA ASN A 661 10.63 -2.59 -11.35
C ASN A 661 10.66 -4.02 -10.77
N GLY A 662 10.07 -5.01 -11.48
CA GLY A 662 9.99 -6.41 -11.02
C GLY A 662 8.78 -6.70 -10.12
N ASN A 663 8.06 -5.65 -9.73
CA ASN A 663 6.76 -5.59 -9.08
C ASN A 663 5.89 -4.59 -9.85
N THR A 664 4.61 -4.46 -9.46
CA THR A 664 3.68 -3.48 -10.01
C THR A 664 3.74 -2.16 -9.26
N ASP A 665 3.84 -1.06 -10.00
CA ASP A 665 3.90 0.31 -9.48
C ASP A 665 2.92 1.22 -10.26
N ILE A 666 2.61 2.41 -9.72
CA ILE A 666 1.76 3.41 -10.40
C ILE A 666 2.59 4.56 -10.95
N TYR A 667 2.43 4.83 -12.24
CA TYR A 667 3.09 5.90 -12.97
C TYR A 667 2.08 6.83 -13.64
N GLU A 668 2.55 8.01 -14.03
CA GLU A 668 1.74 9.02 -14.69
C GLU A 668 2.48 9.76 -15.80
N SER A 669 1.70 10.37 -16.68
CA SER A 669 2.08 11.44 -17.59
C SER A 669 0.88 12.36 -17.76
N HIS A 670 1.14 13.65 -17.99
CA HIS A 670 0.09 14.65 -18.13
C HIS A 670 0.38 15.62 -19.28
N PHE A 671 -0.69 16.19 -19.84
CA PHE A 671 -0.66 17.09 -20.97
C PHE A 671 -1.03 18.51 -20.53
N ASP A 672 -0.09 19.44 -20.66
CA ASP A 672 -0.21 20.84 -20.22
C ASP A 672 -0.97 21.77 -21.19
N GLY A 673 -1.64 21.19 -22.19
CA GLY A 673 -2.25 21.91 -23.31
C GLY A 673 -1.37 21.99 -24.56
N SER A 674 -0.08 21.68 -24.45
CA SER A 674 0.88 21.70 -25.56
C SER A 674 1.67 20.40 -25.73
N THR A 675 2.18 19.83 -24.64
CA THR A 675 3.06 18.65 -24.67
C THR A 675 2.76 17.69 -23.53
N TRP A 676 3.03 16.41 -23.76
CA TRP A 676 3.00 15.39 -22.71
C TRP A 676 4.29 15.46 -21.90
N SER A 677 4.17 15.35 -20.58
CA SER A 677 5.32 15.22 -19.69
C SER A 677 6.06 13.91 -19.93
N ASN A 678 7.32 13.85 -19.51
CA ASN A 678 7.98 12.57 -19.29
C ASN A 678 7.19 11.73 -18.28
N THR A 679 7.30 10.40 -18.38
CA THR A 679 6.67 9.49 -17.41
C THR A 679 7.27 9.70 -16.03
N ARG A 680 6.44 9.90 -15.01
CA ARG A 680 6.85 10.11 -13.61
C ARG A 680 6.21 9.05 -12.73
N THR A 681 6.88 8.69 -11.64
CA THR A 681 6.36 7.79 -10.63
C THR A 681 5.33 8.51 -9.75
N VAL A 682 4.16 7.90 -9.54
CA VAL A 682 3.21 8.30 -8.48
C VAL A 682 3.61 7.62 -7.18
N VAL A 683 3.81 6.29 -7.24
CA VAL A 683 4.31 5.47 -6.15
C VAL A 683 5.16 4.33 -6.70
N ALA A 684 6.24 4.02 -5.97
CA ALA A 684 7.02 2.81 -6.16
C ALA A 684 7.31 2.22 -4.78
N ASP A 685 6.80 1.02 -4.53
CA ASP A 685 6.96 0.28 -3.28
C ASP A 685 7.60 -1.09 -3.60
N PRO A 686 8.33 -1.76 -2.70
CA PRO A 686 8.80 -3.13 -2.97
C PRO A 686 7.65 -4.15 -3.16
N ASN A 687 6.45 -3.82 -2.67
CA ASN A 687 5.24 -4.61 -2.82
C ASN A 687 4.45 -4.16 -4.07
N ARG A 688 3.24 -4.65 -4.27
CA ARG A 688 2.43 -4.39 -5.46
C ARG A 688 1.50 -3.20 -5.25
N ASP A 689 1.50 -2.30 -6.24
CA ASP A 689 0.60 -1.16 -6.36
C ASP A 689 -0.12 -1.23 -7.72
N GLU A 690 -1.45 -1.39 -7.69
CA GLU A 690 -2.24 -1.73 -8.89
C GLU A 690 -3.60 -1.03 -8.94
N HIS A 691 -4.27 -1.15 -10.11
CA HIS A 691 -5.63 -0.68 -10.38
C HIS A 691 -5.91 0.76 -9.91
N PRO A 692 -5.22 1.76 -10.50
CA PRO A 692 -5.40 3.13 -10.09
C PRO A 692 -6.81 3.65 -10.46
N ALA A 693 -7.23 4.69 -9.75
CA ALA A 693 -8.38 5.55 -10.03
C ALA A 693 -7.97 7.01 -9.87
N LEU A 694 -8.56 7.89 -10.66
CA LEU A 694 -8.32 9.33 -10.62
C LEU A 694 -9.61 10.07 -10.24
N VAL A 695 -9.47 11.09 -9.41
CA VAL A 695 -10.55 12.02 -9.08
C VAL A 695 -9.96 13.42 -8.90
N VAL A 696 -10.72 14.43 -9.28
CA VAL A 696 -10.33 15.83 -9.09
C VAL A 696 -11.16 16.38 -7.94
N ASP A 697 -10.49 17.00 -6.99
CA ASP A 697 -11.16 17.56 -5.83
C ASP A 697 -11.77 18.94 -6.12
N ARG A 698 -12.44 19.50 -5.11
CA ARG A 698 -13.13 20.79 -5.19
C ARG A 698 -12.19 21.95 -5.55
N ASP A 699 -10.93 21.86 -5.14
CA ASP A 699 -9.93 22.92 -5.37
C ASP A 699 -9.22 22.74 -6.72
N GLY A 700 -9.57 21.70 -7.47
CA GLY A 700 -9.04 21.41 -8.79
C GLY A 700 -7.77 20.56 -8.78
N TYR A 701 -7.35 20.03 -7.64
CA TYR A 701 -6.19 19.15 -7.54
C TYR A 701 -6.54 17.71 -7.90
N ILE A 702 -5.59 17.04 -8.56
CA ILE A 702 -5.74 15.64 -8.94
C ILE A 702 -5.34 14.73 -7.77
N TRP A 703 -6.19 13.75 -7.50
CA TRP A 703 -5.98 12.65 -6.57
C TRP A 703 -5.83 11.35 -7.34
N CYS A 704 -4.82 10.55 -6.96
CA CYS A 704 -4.63 9.18 -7.42
C CYS A 704 -4.92 8.23 -6.24
N ILE A 705 -5.82 7.29 -6.47
CA ILE A 705 -6.22 6.24 -5.54
C ILE A 705 -5.79 4.90 -6.15
N TRP A 706 -5.28 3.97 -5.36
CA TRP A 706 -4.86 2.65 -5.85
C TRP A 706 -4.99 1.59 -4.75
N GLN A 707 -4.92 0.32 -5.13
CA GLN A 707 -4.80 -0.78 -4.16
C GLN A 707 -3.33 -1.15 -3.95
N SER A 708 -2.94 -1.44 -2.72
CA SER A 708 -1.56 -1.80 -2.37
C SER A 708 -1.51 -2.94 -1.37
N ASP A 709 -0.62 -3.93 -1.55
CA ASP A 709 -0.36 -4.99 -0.58
C ASP A 709 0.82 -4.69 0.37
N ARG A 710 1.25 -3.42 0.46
CA ARG A 710 2.42 -2.97 1.24
C ARG A 710 2.37 -3.22 2.76
N THR A 711 1.20 -3.54 3.30
CA THR A 711 0.99 -3.83 4.74
C THR A 711 0.75 -5.31 5.02
N GLY A 712 0.76 -6.16 3.99
CA GLY A 712 0.50 -7.59 4.04
C GLY A 712 -0.87 -8.00 3.46
N ASP A 713 -1.81 -7.07 3.38
CA ASP A 713 -3.12 -7.23 2.73
C ASP A 713 -3.36 -6.10 1.72
N TRP A 714 -4.23 -6.33 0.74
CA TRP A 714 -4.65 -5.29 -0.19
C TRP A 714 -5.45 -4.22 0.54
N GLU A 715 -4.95 -3.00 0.56
CA GLU A 715 -5.61 -1.83 1.14
C GLU A 715 -5.75 -0.72 0.11
N ILE A 716 -6.67 0.22 0.34
CA ILE A 716 -6.86 1.38 -0.53
C ILE A 716 -6.00 2.53 -0.06
N TRP A 717 -5.14 3.03 -0.94
CA TRP A 717 -4.23 4.13 -0.69
C TRP A 717 -4.52 5.30 -1.61
N ALA A 718 -4.14 6.50 -1.18
CA ALA A 718 -4.27 7.71 -1.99
C ALA A 718 -3.11 8.69 -1.81
N LYS A 719 -2.94 9.51 -2.84
CA LYS A 719 -2.08 10.70 -2.90
C LYS A 719 -2.76 11.77 -3.75
N TYR A 720 -2.35 13.00 -3.55
CA TYR A 720 -2.71 14.11 -4.42
C TYR A 720 -1.47 14.83 -4.93
N TYR A 721 -1.62 15.56 -6.03
CA TYR A 721 -0.55 16.34 -6.64
C TYR A 721 -0.75 17.82 -6.35
N LYS A 722 0.22 18.45 -5.68
CA LYS A 722 0.23 19.89 -5.33
C LYS A 722 1.66 20.41 -5.41
N ASN A 723 1.83 21.67 -5.83
CA ASN A 723 3.13 22.35 -5.90
C ASN A 723 4.20 21.59 -6.72
N GLY A 724 3.80 20.94 -7.80
CA GLY A 724 4.71 20.24 -8.71
C GLY A 724 5.15 18.85 -8.28
N VAL A 725 4.63 18.33 -7.16
CA VAL A 725 5.01 17.02 -6.60
C VAL A 725 3.80 16.23 -6.08
N TRP A 726 3.91 14.90 -6.13
CA TRP A 726 2.98 14.01 -5.43
C TRP A 726 3.27 14.02 -3.93
N GLN A 727 2.22 14.21 -3.13
CA GLN A 727 2.31 14.28 -1.68
C GLN A 727 2.45 12.87 -1.05
N ASP A 728 2.52 12.80 0.28
CA ASP A 728 2.68 11.55 1.01
C ASP A 728 1.47 10.61 0.86
N SER A 729 1.74 9.29 0.86
CA SER A 729 0.70 8.26 0.76
C SER A 729 -0.14 8.20 2.03
N VAL A 730 -1.45 7.99 1.87
CA VAL A 730 -2.41 7.89 2.97
C VAL A 730 -3.24 6.61 2.78
N ASN A 731 -3.44 5.87 3.87
CA ASN A 731 -4.26 4.65 3.85
C ASN A 731 -5.72 4.99 4.17
N ILE A 732 -6.61 4.73 3.21
CA ILE A 732 -8.04 5.04 3.28
C ILE A 732 -8.80 3.93 4.00
N SER A 733 -8.52 2.66 3.68
CA SER A 733 -9.30 1.55 4.21
C SER A 733 -8.86 1.15 5.62
N ASN A 734 -7.56 1.21 5.91
CA ASN A 734 -6.91 1.08 7.21
C ASN A 734 -7.39 -0.12 8.04
N ASN A 735 -7.18 -1.34 7.51
CA ASN A 735 -7.67 -2.58 8.14
C ASN A 735 -6.99 -3.85 7.59
N PHE A 736 -7.39 -5.01 8.11
CA PHE A 736 -6.86 -6.33 7.73
C PHE A 736 -7.76 -7.12 6.74
N ALA A 737 -8.73 -6.47 6.10
CA ALA A 737 -9.51 -7.06 5.01
C ALA A 737 -8.90 -6.68 3.67
N LYS A 738 -9.21 -7.45 2.62
CA LYS A 738 -8.75 -7.16 1.26
C LYS A 738 -9.68 -6.15 0.63
N ASP A 739 -9.13 -5.00 0.29
CA ASP A 739 -9.81 -3.90 -0.36
C ASP A 739 -9.20 -3.69 -1.75
N ILE A 740 -10.01 -3.89 -2.79
CA ILE A 740 -9.56 -3.94 -4.19
C ILE A 740 -10.49 -3.15 -5.12
N PHE A 741 -10.00 -2.88 -6.33
CA PHE A 741 -10.72 -2.20 -7.42
C PHE A 741 -11.36 -0.87 -6.99
N PRO A 742 -10.54 0.14 -6.61
CA PRO A 742 -11.08 1.42 -6.20
C PRO A 742 -11.77 2.16 -7.36
N SER A 743 -12.86 2.86 -7.04
CA SER A 743 -13.51 3.88 -7.87
C SER A 743 -13.66 5.15 -7.04
N ALA A 744 -13.57 6.32 -7.67
CA ALA A 744 -13.66 7.59 -6.94
C ALA A 744 -14.46 8.65 -7.71
N VAL A 745 -15.12 9.54 -6.96
CA VAL A 745 -15.89 10.67 -7.48
C VAL A 745 -15.96 11.79 -6.44
N ALA A 746 -15.93 13.05 -6.87
CA ALA A 746 -16.04 14.21 -5.99
C ALA A 746 -17.41 14.87 -6.11
N ASP A 747 -18.05 15.21 -4.99
CA ASP A 747 -19.37 15.85 -4.94
C ASP A 747 -19.33 17.38 -4.85
N ASP A 748 -20.48 17.99 -5.17
CA ASP A 748 -20.66 19.45 -5.15
C ASP A 748 -20.52 20.04 -3.73
N SER A 749 -20.62 19.20 -2.70
CA SER A 749 -20.41 19.59 -1.30
C SER A 749 -18.93 19.61 -0.90
N GLY A 750 -18.02 19.22 -1.79
CA GLY A 750 -16.57 19.21 -1.57
C GLY A 750 -16.02 17.90 -1.02
N TYR A 751 -16.80 16.81 -1.01
CA TYR A 751 -16.30 15.51 -0.59
C TYR A 751 -15.75 14.72 -1.76
N ILE A 752 -14.57 14.14 -1.58
CA ILE A 752 -14.10 13.01 -2.37
C ILE A 752 -14.71 11.75 -1.76
N TRP A 753 -15.33 10.92 -2.60
CA TRP A 753 -15.84 9.61 -2.23
C TRP A 753 -15.00 8.55 -2.93
N VAL A 754 -14.51 7.59 -2.15
CA VAL A 754 -13.74 6.46 -2.63
C VAL A 754 -14.50 5.20 -2.29
N PHE A 755 -14.71 4.35 -3.29
CA PHE A 755 -15.44 3.11 -3.24
C PHE A 755 -14.51 1.96 -3.59
N TRP A 756 -14.73 0.79 -2.99
CA TRP A 756 -13.95 -0.39 -3.29
C TRP A 756 -14.73 -1.65 -2.95
N GLN A 757 -14.28 -2.77 -3.53
CA GLN A 757 -14.76 -4.09 -3.17
C GLN A 757 -13.96 -4.61 -1.97
N THR A 758 -14.64 -5.12 -0.94
CA THR A 758 -13.99 -5.62 0.28
C THR A 758 -14.59 -6.90 0.81
N ASN A 759 -13.76 -7.77 1.40
CA ASN A 759 -14.22 -9.00 2.07
C ASN A 759 -14.49 -8.82 3.59
N ARG A 760 -14.52 -7.57 4.08
CA ARG A 760 -14.64 -7.23 5.51
C ARG A 760 -15.89 -7.82 6.20
N GLY A 761 -16.95 -8.13 5.45
CA GLY A 761 -18.20 -8.74 5.94
C GLY A 761 -18.22 -10.27 5.94
N GLY A 762 -17.12 -10.95 5.56
CA GLY A 762 -17.11 -12.40 5.30
C GLY A 762 -17.61 -12.78 3.90
N ASN A 763 -17.99 -11.79 3.11
CA ASN A 763 -18.31 -11.84 1.69
C ASN A 763 -17.76 -10.58 1.02
N TRP A 764 -17.64 -10.60 -0.30
CA TRP A 764 -17.25 -9.44 -1.10
C TRP A 764 -18.45 -8.48 -1.24
N ASP A 765 -18.36 -7.31 -0.63
CA ASP A 765 -19.35 -6.22 -0.66
C ASP A 765 -18.70 -4.92 -1.16
N ILE A 766 -19.50 -3.94 -1.58
CA ILE A 766 -19.00 -2.60 -1.93
C ILE A 766 -19.01 -1.69 -0.71
N PHE A 767 -17.85 -1.17 -0.35
CA PHE A 767 -17.66 -0.20 0.72
C PHE A 767 -17.24 1.15 0.16
N TYR A 768 -17.40 2.18 0.99
CA TYR A 768 -16.93 3.52 0.69
C TYR A 768 -16.34 4.21 1.92
N SER A 769 -15.49 5.20 1.67
CA SER A 769 -15.10 6.23 2.62
C SER A 769 -15.08 7.58 1.91
N ARG A 770 -15.20 8.67 2.67
CA ARG A 770 -15.21 10.02 2.13
C ARG A 770 -14.33 10.97 2.94
N LEU A 771 -13.81 11.96 2.26
CA LEU A 771 -13.00 13.05 2.80
C LEU A 771 -13.54 14.37 2.28
N PHE A 772 -13.80 15.34 3.16
CA PHE A 772 -13.99 16.71 2.72
C PHE A 772 -12.62 17.28 2.32
N SER A 773 -12.40 17.47 1.03
CA SER A 773 -11.11 17.96 0.52
C SER A 773 -11.08 19.48 0.58
N ASP A 774 -10.05 19.99 1.23
CA ASP A 774 -9.65 21.39 1.19
C ASP A 774 -8.13 21.44 1.30
N LEU A 775 -7.49 21.91 0.24
CA LEU A 775 -6.04 22.00 0.08
C LEU A 775 -5.58 23.45 -0.08
N VAL A 776 -6.46 24.42 0.10
CA VAL A 776 -6.13 25.85 0.08
C VAL A 776 -5.60 26.23 1.46
N GLU A 777 -4.47 26.94 1.49
CA GLU A 777 -3.90 27.41 2.76
C GLU A 777 -4.48 28.79 3.13
N PRO A 778 -4.73 29.04 4.43
CA PRO A 778 -5.10 30.35 4.93
C PRO A 778 -4.18 31.47 4.44
N GLN A 779 -4.73 32.65 4.21
CA GLN A 779 -3.95 33.85 3.93
C GLN A 779 -3.87 34.70 5.19
N VAL A 780 -2.66 35.02 5.64
CA VAL A 780 -2.40 35.76 6.89
C VAL A 780 -1.57 37.01 6.61
N GLN A 781 -1.87 38.09 7.33
CA GLN A 781 -1.07 39.31 7.34
C GLN A 781 -0.96 39.87 8.77
N VAL A 782 0.25 40.09 9.25
CA VAL A 782 0.54 40.79 10.51
C VAL A 782 0.37 42.29 10.29
N ILE A 783 -0.40 42.94 11.16
CA ILE A 783 -0.67 44.40 11.09
C ILE A 783 0.10 45.14 12.17
N THR A 784 0.08 44.66 13.42
CA THR A 784 0.88 45.22 14.52
C THR A 784 1.31 44.13 15.50
N PRO A 785 2.55 44.13 16.02
CA PRO A 785 3.62 45.03 15.62
C PRO A 785 4.16 44.61 14.24
N ASN A 786 4.49 45.58 13.39
CA ASN A 786 5.02 45.31 12.06
C ASN A 786 6.41 45.94 11.83
N GLY A 787 6.96 46.62 12.84
CA GLY A 787 8.33 47.11 12.83
C GLY A 787 8.49 48.49 13.46
N GLY A 788 9.54 48.65 14.26
CA GLY A 788 9.91 49.93 14.87
C GLY A 788 9.11 50.33 16.11
N GLU A 789 8.08 49.58 16.48
CA GLU A 789 7.35 49.82 17.74
C GLU A 789 8.25 49.59 18.96
N VAL A 790 7.96 50.33 20.04
CA VAL A 790 8.61 50.16 21.34
C VAL A 790 7.54 49.80 22.36
N TRP A 791 7.61 48.57 22.87
CA TRP A 791 6.65 47.99 23.79
C TRP A 791 7.30 47.81 25.15
N ASN A 792 6.74 48.48 26.16
CA ASN A 792 7.30 48.47 27.50
C ASN A 792 6.90 47.20 28.26
N ILE A 793 7.84 46.63 29.00
CA ILE A 793 7.64 45.46 29.85
C ILE A 793 6.49 45.69 30.84
N GLY A 794 5.67 44.66 31.07
CA GLY A 794 4.53 44.68 31.99
C GLY A 794 3.29 45.43 31.49
N GLN A 795 3.39 46.18 30.39
CA GLN A 795 2.24 46.83 29.77
C GLN A 795 1.49 45.89 28.81
N ASN A 796 0.25 46.27 28.48
CA ASN A 796 -0.60 45.52 27.54
C ASN A 796 -0.62 46.21 26.17
N TYR A 797 -0.21 45.50 25.12
CA TYR A 797 -0.29 45.97 23.73
C TYR A 797 -1.10 44.99 22.88
N SER A 798 -1.75 45.50 21.84
CA SER A 798 -2.54 44.66 20.95
C SER A 798 -1.68 44.16 19.78
N VAL A 799 -1.54 42.85 19.67
CA VAL A 799 -1.13 42.17 18.44
C VAL A 799 -2.34 42.13 17.52
N ARG A 800 -2.21 42.52 16.25
CA ARG A 800 -3.31 42.58 15.27
C ARG A 800 -2.90 41.93 13.96
N TRP A 801 -3.84 41.24 13.33
CA TRP A 801 -3.63 40.54 12.07
C TRP A 801 -4.91 40.56 11.22
N GLN A 802 -4.76 40.16 9.95
CA GLN A 802 -5.85 39.72 9.08
C GLN A 802 -5.60 38.26 8.71
N ALA A 803 -6.64 37.44 8.78
CA ALA A 803 -6.59 36.06 8.32
C ALA A 803 -7.89 35.73 7.57
N GLN A 804 -7.79 35.06 6.43
CA GLN A 804 -8.95 34.63 5.64
C GLN A 804 -8.66 33.31 4.93
N ASP A 805 -9.71 32.54 4.69
CA ASP A 805 -9.62 31.22 4.07
C ASP A 805 -10.96 30.84 3.38
N ASN A 806 -10.94 29.92 2.41
CA ASN A 806 -12.10 29.47 1.63
C ASN A 806 -13.10 28.65 2.47
N VAL A 807 -12.65 27.95 3.51
CA VAL A 807 -13.50 27.17 4.43
C VAL A 807 -13.58 27.78 5.84
N GLY A 808 -12.82 28.84 6.07
CA GLY A 808 -12.79 29.62 7.30
C GLY A 808 -11.69 29.15 8.25
N ILE A 809 -11.24 30.08 9.09
CA ILE A 809 -10.19 29.82 10.07
C ILE A 809 -10.79 29.15 11.31
N ASP A 810 -10.16 28.08 11.77
CA ASP A 810 -10.48 27.39 13.03
C ASP A 810 -9.73 28.05 14.21
N SER A 811 -8.43 28.25 14.08
CA SER A 811 -7.59 28.83 15.14
C SER A 811 -6.42 29.68 14.64
N ILE A 812 -5.94 30.58 15.50
CA ILE A 812 -4.78 31.45 15.25
C ILE A 812 -3.75 31.25 16.37
N VAL A 813 -2.53 30.82 16.03
CA VAL A 813 -1.41 30.74 16.98
C VAL A 813 -0.57 32.01 16.88
N ILE A 814 -0.25 32.59 18.04
CA ILE A 814 0.55 33.81 18.17
C ILE A 814 1.85 33.48 18.89
N GLU A 815 2.97 33.84 18.27
CA GLU A 815 4.31 33.62 18.80
C GLU A 815 5.16 34.88 18.67
N TYR A 816 6.15 35.03 19.55
CA TYR A 816 7.11 36.13 19.46
C TYR A 816 8.55 35.64 19.59
N SER A 817 9.45 36.35 18.96
CA SER A 817 10.90 36.13 19.02
C SER A 817 11.57 37.32 19.69
N THR A 818 12.70 37.09 20.37
CA THR A 818 13.59 38.14 20.89
C THR A 818 14.95 38.18 20.16
N ASN A 819 15.12 37.34 19.12
CA ASN A 819 16.38 37.15 18.42
C ASN A 819 16.23 37.19 16.89
N SER A 820 15.33 38.03 16.38
CA SER A 820 15.05 38.23 14.95
C SER A 820 14.50 37.00 14.23
N GLY A 821 13.65 36.21 14.91
CA GLY A 821 12.97 35.05 14.31
C GLY A 821 13.77 33.74 14.32
N ASN A 822 14.91 33.68 15.02
CA ASN A 822 15.70 32.45 15.12
C ASN A 822 15.05 31.43 16.08
N THR A 823 14.42 31.90 17.15
CA THR A 823 13.61 31.08 18.06
C THR A 823 12.31 31.80 18.38
N TRP A 824 11.24 31.02 18.55
CA TRP A 824 9.88 31.49 18.80
C TRP A 824 9.39 31.04 20.17
N ASN A 825 8.77 31.97 20.89
CA ASN A 825 8.12 31.73 22.17
C ASN A 825 6.60 31.83 21.96
N TYR A 826 5.88 30.82 22.43
CA TYR A 826 4.42 30.78 22.37
C TYR A 826 3.79 31.86 23.26
N VAL A 827 2.81 32.59 22.72
CA VAL A 827 1.99 33.56 23.46
C VAL A 827 0.63 32.94 23.79
N THR A 828 -0.15 32.58 22.77
CA THR A 828 -1.50 32.04 22.91
C THR A 828 -2.00 31.43 21.60
N THR A 829 -3.14 30.72 21.68
CA THR A 829 -4.00 30.40 20.55
C THR A 829 -5.30 31.20 20.70
N ALA A 830 -5.66 32.00 19.69
CA ALA A 830 -6.89 32.76 19.59
C ALA A 830 -7.92 32.02 18.71
N MET A 831 -9.20 32.41 18.80
CA MET A 831 -10.25 31.82 17.97
C MET A 831 -10.10 32.29 16.52
N GLY A 832 -10.50 31.48 15.54
CA GLY A 832 -10.31 31.80 14.12
C GLY A 832 -10.95 33.10 13.64
N ASN A 833 -11.97 33.61 14.33
CA ASN A 833 -12.60 34.90 14.00
C ASN A 833 -11.96 36.11 14.72
N ASP A 834 -10.99 35.89 15.61
CA ASP A 834 -10.26 36.96 16.25
C ASP A 834 -9.31 37.64 15.25
N THR A 835 -9.23 38.97 15.34
CA THR A 835 -8.31 39.79 14.51
C THR A 835 -7.28 40.55 15.37
N SER A 836 -7.33 40.33 16.68
CA SER A 836 -6.43 40.96 17.63
C SER A 836 -6.37 40.20 18.95
N TYR A 837 -5.21 40.23 19.60
CA TYR A 837 -4.99 39.72 20.94
C TYR A 837 -4.31 40.78 21.81
N LEU A 838 -4.76 40.94 23.04
CA LEU A 838 -4.14 41.85 24.00
C LEU A 838 -3.04 41.11 24.77
N TRP A 839 -1.78 41.43 24.46
CA TRP A 839 -0.60 40.76 25.00
C TRP A 839 0.06 41.59 26.11
N THR A 840 0.24 40.98 27.29
CA THR A 840 1.07 41.51 28.37
C THR A 840 2.54 41.22 28.10
N ILE A 841 3.36 42.27 27.97
CA ILE A 841 4.76 42.13 27.53
C ILE A 841 5.63 41.50 28.63
N PRO A 842 6.28 40.36 28.36
CA PRO A 842 7.13 39.68 29.35
C PRO A 842 8.46 40.41 29.55
N PRO A 843 9.14 40.19 30.71
CA PRO A 843 10.41 40.82 31.05
C PRO A 843 11.58 40.24 30.24
N THR A 844 11.58 40.48 28.93
CA THR A 844 12.56 39.94 27.97
C THR A 844 13.07 41.04 27.03
N PRO A 845 13.83 42.01 27.55
CA PRO A 845 14.25 43.18 26.78
C PRO A 845 15.07 42.78 25.55
N SER A 846 14.72 43.33 24.40
CA SER A 846 15.44 43.11 23.14
C SER A 846 14.96 44.10 22.08
N ASN A 847 15.89 44.57 21.24
CA ASN A 847 15.59 45.36 20.03
C ASN A 847 15.50 44.49 18.76
N ARG A 848 15.42 43.17 18.94
CA ARG A 848 15.40 42.17 17.87
C ARG A 848 14.09 41.38 17.89
N CYS A 849 12.99 41.99 18.35
CA CYS A 849 11.74 41.26 18.52
C CYS A 849 10.96 41.13 17.20
N ARG A 850 10.28 39.99 16.99
CA ARG A 850 9.39 39.70 15.85
C ARG A 850 8.13 39.01 16.36
N VAL A 851 7.00 39.19 15.67
CA VAL A 851 5.77 38.41 15.91
C VAL A 851 5.50 37.52 14.70
N HIS A 852 5.04 36.30 14.96
CA HIS A 852 4.62 35.31 13.97
C HIS A 852 3.18 34.91 14.26
N ILE A 853 2.34 34.97 13.23
CA ILE A 853 0.93 34.60 13.30
C ILE A 853 0.74 33.42 12.36
N ARG A 854 0.24 32.29 12.89
CA ARG A 854 -0.11 31.10 12.12
C ARG A 854 -1.60 30.86 12.22
N ALA A 855 -2.29 30.79 11.09
CA ALA A 855 -3.70 30.46 11.00
C ALA A 855 -3.88 29.01 10.56
N PHE A 856 -4.82 28.32 11.20
CA PHE A 856 -5.19 26.94 10.90
C PHE A 856 -6.67 26.92 10.52
N ASP A 857 -7.02 26.26 9.42
CA ASP A 857 -8.41 25.97 9.07
C ASP A 857 -8.89 24.64 9.71
N ARG A 858 -10.14 24.26 9.41
CA ARG A 858 -10.77 23.00 9.86
C ARG A 858 -10.14 21.72 9.28
N ASN A 859 -9.36 21.85 8.20
CA ASN A 859 -8.66 20.78 7.50
C ASN A 859 -7.17 20.73 7.90
N ASN A 860 -6.75 21.57 8.86
CA ASN A 860 -5.39 21.77 9.33
C ASN A 860 -4.41 22.32 8.27
N ASN A 861 -4.88 22.98 7.20
CA ASN A 861 -3.97 23.76 6.37
C ASN A 861 -3.48 24.97 7.16
N ILE A 862 -2.23 25.37 6.90
CA ILE A 862 -1.53 26.38 7.68
C ILE A 862 -1.14 27.53 6.75
N GLY A 863 -1.60 28.73 7.09
CA GLY A 863 -1.08 29.98 6.54
C GLY A 863 -0.38 30.77 7.62
N ASP A 864 0.68 31.48 7.28
CA ASP A 864 1.41 32.27 8.27
C ASP A 864 2.00 33.56 7.74
N ASP A 865 2.24 34.49 8.65
CA ASP A 865 2.97 35.73 8.36
C ASP A 865 3.79 36.19 9.58
N ILE A 866 4.91 36.85 9.29
CA ILE A 866 5.85 37.39 10.28
C ILE A 866 5.92 38.90 10.10
N SER A 867 5.90 39.65 11.21
CA SER A 867 6.10 41.11 11.21
C SER A 867 7.27 41.56 10.30
N ASP A 868 7.10 42.58 9.48
CA ASP A 868 8.02 43.04 8.42
C ASP A 868 9.39 43.51 8.93
N ALA A 869 9.43 44.15 10.10
CA ALA A 869 10.67 44.60 10.76
C ALA A 869 10.72 44.26 12.26
N ASN A 870 11.89 44.44 12.88
CA ASN A 870 12.04 44.23 14.32
C ASN A 870 11.27 45.32 15.08
N PHE A 871 10.58 44.95 16.16
CA PHE A 871 10.15 45.86 17.21
C PHE A 871 11.04 45.71 18.46
N THR A 872 10.89 46.62 19.42
CA THR A 872 11.69 46.64 20.66
C THR A 872 10.81 46.34 21.86
N ILE A 873 11.19 45.34 22.66
CA ILE A 873 10.72 45.21 24.04
C ILE A 873 11.70 45.99 24.93
N TYR A 874 11.21 47.02 25.59
CA TYR A 874 12.02 47.99 26.34
C TYR A 874 11.67 47.97 27.83
N ASP A 875 12.68 48.12 28.68
CA ASP A 875 12.49 48.33 30.11
C ASP A 875 12.70 49.80 30.49
N PRO A 876 11.66 50.51 30.94
CA PRO A 876 11.79 51.89 31.39
C PRO A 876 12.16 52.05 32.86
N GLU A 877 12.16 50.97 33.65
CA GLU A 877 12.40 51.03 35.09
C GLU A 877 13.89 50.89 35.40
N ALA A 878 14.40 51.63 36.38
CA ALA A 878 15.78 51.48 36.84
C ALA A 878 15.80 50.68 38.15
N PRO A 879 16.90 49.97 38.46
CA PRO A 879 17.02 49.22 39.70
C PRO A 879 16.73 50.06 40.96
N ALA A 880 16.07 49.47 41.94
CA ALA A 880 15.99 50.05 43.28
C ALA A 880 17.20 49.56 44.10
N VAL A 881 17.92 50.48 44.75
CA VAL A 881 19.10 50.19 45.57
C VAL A 881 18.91 50.78 46.96
N GLN A 882 19.36 50.07 48.00
CA GLN A 882 19.38 50.54 49.39
C GLN A 882 20.67 50.10 50.08
N ILE A 883 21.45 51.02 50.65
CA ILE A 883 22.61 50.72 51.47
C ILE A 883 22.14 50.39 52.90
N LEU A 884 22.67 49.28 53.44
CA LEU A 884 22.38 48.83 54.81
C LEU A 884 23.52 49.15 55.77
N ALA A 885 24.76 49.05 55.31
CA ALA A 885 25.97 49.41 56.07
C ALA A 885 27.15 49.72 55.13
N PRO A 886 28.02 50.69 55.44
CA PRO A 886 27.88 51.65 56.54
C PRO A 886 26.80 52.67 56.18
N ASN A 887 25.99 53.06 57.17
CA ASN A 887 24.90 54.01 56.97
C ASN A 887 25.00 55.25 57.87
N GLY A 888 26.07 55.34 58.67
CA GLY A 888 26.46 56.56 59.37
C GLY A 888 26.89 56.34 60.82
N GLY A 889 27.91 57.09 61.25
CA GLY A 889 28.41 57.08 62.62
C GLY A 889 29.36 55.92 62.97
N GLU A 890 29.57 54.96 62.07
CA GLU A 890 30.55 53.89 62.27
C GLU A 890 31.99 54.45 62.29
N VAL A 891 32.88 53.76 62.99
CA VAL A 891 34.32 54.06 63.01
C VAL A 891 35.06 52.80 62.59
N TRP A 892 35.73 52.84 61.45
CA TRP A 892 36.40 51.72 60.82
C TRP A 892 37.91 51.97 60.79
N TYR A 893 38.68 51.06 61.38
CA TYR A 893 40.11 51.24 61.51
C TYR A 893 40.90 50.57 60.39
N TRP A 894 42.11 51.08 60.12
CA TRP A 894 42.96 50.56 59.05
C TRP A 894 43.23 49.06 59.16
N ASN A 895 43.28 48.39 58.01
CA ASN A 895 43.52 46.95 57.88
C ASN A 895 42.46 46.04 58.54
N GLU A 896 41.43 46.60 59.18
CA GLU A 896 40.24 45.83 59.55
C GLU A 896 39.45 45.45 58.30
N VAL A 897 38.69 44.37 58.40
CA VAL A 897 37.75 43.94 57.37
C VAL A 897 36.35 44.27 57.87
N HIS A 898 35.69 45.22 57.19
CA HIS A 898 34.28 45.56 57.45
C HIS A 898 33.41 45.20 56.26
N GLN A 899 32.13 44.98 56.50
CA GLN A 899 31.19 44.65 55.44
C GLN A 899 30.47 45.90 54.94
N ILE A 900 30.52 46.10 53.63
CA ILE A 900 29.57 46.96 52.93
C ILE A 900 28.39 46.06 52.53
N GLN A 901 27.17 46.44 52.90
CA GLN A 901 25.96 45.67 52.65
C GLN A 901 24.91 46.54 51.97
N TRP A 902 24.21 45.99 50.97
CA TRP A 902 23.12 46.66 50.27
C TRP A 902 22.04 45.66 49.84
N ASN A 903 20.87 46.19 49.49
CA ASN A 903 19.82 45.46 48.80
C ASN A 903 19.59 46.10 47.44
N SER A 904 19.45 45.29 46.39
CA SER A 904 19.14 45.76 45.05
C SER A 904 18.19 44.81 44.33
N ILE A 905 17.10 45.37 43.80
CA ILE A 905 16.04 44.65 43.09
C ILE A 905 15.64 45.40 41.82
N ASP A 906 15.17 44.66 40.82
CA ASP A 906 14.75 45.20 39.54
C ASP A 906 13.75 44.24 38.85
N ASN A 907 12.91 44.72 37.93
CA ASN A 907 11.84 43.97 37.26
C ASN A 907 12.37 42.99 36.18
N ILE A 908 13.56 43.22 35.63
CA ILE A 908 14.28 42.33 34.70
C ILE A 908 15.57 41.76 35.32
N GLY A 909 15.93 42.25 36.51
CA GLY A 909 17.07 41.79 37.29
C GLY A 909 18.29 42.68 37.15
N VAL A 910 19.15 42.63 38.17
CA VAL A 910 20.35 43.48 38.26
C VAL A 910 21.54 42.78 37.60
N ASP A 911 22.12 43.43 36.60
CA ASP A 911 23.28 42.96 35.84
C ASP A 911 24.61 43.21 36.58
N SER A 912 24.81 44.43 37.09
CA SER A 912 26.08 44.79 37.73
C SER A 912 25.94 45.79 38.87
N ILE A 913 26.88 45.76 39.81
CA ILE A 913 26.97 46.67 40.97
C ILE A 913 28.33 47.38 41.01
N ASN A 914 28.32 48.69 41.18
CA ASN A 914 29.50 49.49 41.49
C ASN A 914 29.40 50.08 42.90
N VAL A 915 30.51 50.04 43.66
CA VAL A 915 30.58 50.66 44.99
C VAL A 915 31.71 51.67 45.01
N TYR A 916 31.42 52.88 45.48
CA TYR A 916 32.36 54.00 45.56
C TYR A 916 32.45 54.55 46.98
N LEU A 917 33.61 55.10 47.33
CA LEU A 917 33.87 55.83 48.57
C LEU A 917 34.08 57.32 48.26
N SER A 918 33.38 58.15 49.04
CA SER A 918 33.66 59.57 49.25
C SER A 918 34.45 59.74 50.55
N ILE A 919 35.34 60.74 50.61
CA ILE A 919 36.03 61.16 51.85
C ILE A 919 35.77 62.63 52.22
N ASP A 920 34.86 63.30 51.51
CA ASP A 920 34.62 64.74 51.57
C ASP A 920 33.13 65.09 51.74
N SER A 921 32.37 64.23 52.44
CA SER A 921 30.93 64.36 52.67
C SER A 921 30.09 64.31 51.38
N GLY A 922 30.54 63.56 50.38
CA GLY A 922 29.79 63.25 49.16
C GLY A 922 29.97 64.29 48.05
N LEU A 923 30.91 65.23 48.20
CA LEU A 923 31.24 66.19 47.14
C LEU A 923 31.91 65.48 45.95
N THR A 924 32.75 64.47 46.22
CA THR A 924 33.37 63.63 45.19
C THR A 924 33.41 62.15 45.61
N TYR A 925 33.36 61.25 44.63
CA TYR A 925 33.51 59.79 44.81
C TYR A 925 34.72 59.25 44.04
N PRO A 926 35.96 59.68 44.38
CA PRO A 926 37.12 59.39 43.55
C PRO A 926 37.61 57.92 43.68
N TYR A 927 37.16 57.19 44.70
CA TYR A 927 37.61 55.83 44.97
C TYR A 927 36.53 54.81 44.59
N ARG A 928 36.74 54.05 43.50
CA ARG A 928 35.92 52.86 43.22
C ARG A 928 36.44 51.70 44.06
N ILE A 929 35.61 51.21 44.98
CA ILE A 929 35.95 50.12 45.89
C ILE A 929 35.87 48.79 45.14
N ILE A 930 34.74 48.52 44.48
CA ILE A 930 34.53 47.32 43.67
C ILE A 930 33.63 47.56 42.46
N HIS A 931 33.61 46.55 41.59
CA HIS A 931 32.67 46.33 40.50
C HIS A 931 32.31 44.84 40.47
N PHE A 932 31.05 44.50 40.71
CA PHE A 932 30.49 43.16 40.55
C PHE A 932 29.73 43.07 39.23
N ASN A 933 29.90 41.97 38.51
CA ASN A 933 29.06 41.60 37.36
C ASN A 933 27.91 40.67 37.80
N THR A 934 27.45 40.83 39.04
CA THR A 934 26.40 40.04 39.71
C THR A 934 25.79 40.86 40.85
N ASN A 935 24.60 40.46 41.31
CA ASN A 935 23.90 41.06 42.45
C ASN A 935 24.38 40.48 43.80
N ASP A 936 25.68 40.58 44.09
CA ASP A 936 26.26 40.12 45.35
C ASP A 936 25.92 41.16 46.43
N SER A 937 24.90 40.95 47.26
CA SER A 937 24.37 41.93 48.23
C SER A 937 25.33 42.40 49.34
N LEU A 938 26.61 42.02 49.29
CA LEU A 938 27.63 42.40 50.27
C LEU A 938 29.05 42.37 49.70
N TYR A 939 29.96 43.11 50.35
CA TYR A 939 31.40 43.06 50.10
C TYR A 939 32.21 43.21 51.38
N ASN A 940 33.17 42.30 51.59
CA ASN A 940 34.16 42.39 52.67
C ASN A 940 35.27 43.36 52.25
N TRP A 941 35.27 44.57 52.81
CA TRP A 941 36.21 45.64 52.48
C TRP A 941 37.34 45.74 53.50
N ILE A 942 38.59 45.60 53.04
CA ILE A 942 39.78 45.93 53.84
C ILE A 942 39.95 47.44 53.84
N ILE A 943 39.90 48.04 55.03
CA ILE A 943 39.94 49.48 55.20
C ILE A 943 41.33 50.03 54.83
N PRO A 944 41.43 50.91 53.81
CA PRO A 944 42.70 51.48 53.39
C PRO A 944 43.22 52.48 54.43
N GLN A 945 44.50 52.81 54.36
CA GLN A 945 45.14 53.84 55.20
C GLN A 945 44.73 55.27 54.77
N LEU A 946 43.44 55.55 54.80
CA LEU A 946 42.86 56.87 54.60
C LEU A 946 42.38 57.41 55.95
N ASN A 947 42.37 58.72 56.13
CA ASN A 947 41.85 59.37 57.35
C ASN A 947 40.77 60.35 56.96
N SER A 948 39.52 60.08 57.32
CA SER A 948 38.42 61.05 57.18
C SER A 948 37.25 60.66 58.08
N ASN A 949 36.64 61.65 58.72
CA ASN A 949 35.35 61.51 59.41
C ASN A 949 34.16 61.93 58.53
N LYS A 950 34.40 62.08 57.23
CA LYS A 950 33.46 62.55 56.21
C LYS A 950 33.24 61.48 55.13
N CYS A 951 33.34 60.21 55.49
CA CYS A 951 33.23 59.11 54.55
C CYS A 951 31.78 58.79 54.22
N LEU A 952 31.47 58.52 52.95
CA LEU A 952 30.17 58.01 52.49
C LEU A 952 30.39 56.90 51.46
N ILE A 953 29.53 55.89 51.47
CA ILE A 953 29.48 54.87 50.41
C ILE A 953 28.37 55.24 49.43
N LYS A 954 28.64 55.06 48.14
CA LYS A 954 27.63 55.11 47.07
C LYS A 954 27.61 53.77 46.35
N VAL A 955 26.44 53.16 46.26
CA VAL A 955 26.22 51.92 45.51
C VAL A 955 25.37 52.23 44.28
N ILE A 956 25.80 51.81 43.10
CA ILE A 956 25.08 51.97 41.84
C ILE A 956 24.82 50.58 41.26
N ALA A 957 23.56 50.25 41.00
CA ALA A 957 23.15 49.03 40.32
C ALA A 957 22.72 49.34 38.89
N TYR A 958 23.09 48.47 37.95
CA TYR A 958 22.65 48.51 36.56
C TYR A 958 21.82 47.27 36.24
N ASP A 959 20.70 47.43 35.53
CA ASP A 959 19.93 46.30 35.01
C ASP A 959 20.46 45.80 33.65
N LEU A 960 19.81 44.77 33.09
CA LEU A 960 20.13 44.20 31.78
C LEU A 960 19.82 45.14 30.58
N SER A 961 19.02 46.18 30.79
CA SER A 961 18.75 47.26 29.82
C SER A 961 19.67 48.47 29.99
N ALA A 962 20.66 48.37 30.88
CA ALA A 962 21.60 49.40 31.27
C ALA A 962 20.98 50.64 31.95
N ASN A 963 19.74 50.58 32.47
CA ASN A 963 19.26 51.62 33.37
C ASN A 963 20.02 51.53 34.70
N ALA A 964 20.16 52.65 35.40
CA ALA A 964 21.00 52.76 36.59
C ALA A 964 20.23 53.33 37.78
N GLY A 965 20.19 52.56 38.86
CA GLY A 965 19.72 52.98 40.18
C GLY A 965 20.88 53.17 41.13
N PHE A 966 20.75 54.04 42.13
CA PHE A 966 21.80 54.19 43.14
C PHE A 966 21.24 54.59 44.50
N ASP A 967 22.04 54.33 45.52
CA ASP A 967 21.85 54.84 46.87
C ASP A 967 23.18 55.32 47.48
N THR A 968 23.11 56.13 48.52
CA THR A 968 24.26 56.68 49.26
C THR A 968 24.00 56.59 50.75
N SER A 969 25.03 56.28 51.55
CA SER A 969 24.93 56.21 53.02
C SER A 969 24.20 57.43 53.59
N ASP A 970 23.29 57.22 54.55
CA ASP A 970 22.42 58.25 55.14
C ASP A 970 23.22 59.32 55.92
N SER A 971 24.41 58.96 56.43
CA SER A 971 25.28 59.87 57.18
C SER A 971 26.76 59.47 57.09
N CYS A 972 27.64 60.41 57.42
CA CYS A 972 29.09 60.16 57.36
C CYS A 972 29.54 59.13 58.39
N PHE A 973 30.45 58.24 57.99
CA PHE A 973 31.21 57.37 58.89
C PHE A 973 32.69 57.80 58.91
N THR A 974 33.46 57.24 59.85
CA THR A 974 34.86 57.58 60.05
C THR A 974 35.78 56.43 59.64
N ILE A 975 36.82 56.74 58.87
CA ILE A 975 37.96 55.85 58.64
C ILE A 975 39.19 56.49 59.29
N GLY A 976 39.92 55.75 60.11
CA GLY A 976 41.13 56.26 60.76
C GLY A 976 42.01 55.20 61.42
N ALA A 977 43.06 55.64 62.12
CA ALA A 977 43.92 54.79 62.93
C ALA A 977 43.41 54.67 64.37
N GLU A 978 43.45 53.46 64.96
CA GLU A 978 43.12 53.26 66.37
C GLU A 978 44.30 53.67 67.29
N GLY A 979 43.99 54.26 68.45
CA GLY A 979 44.95 54.83 69.39
C GLY A 979 45.85 53.81 70.11
N ILE A 980 47.04 53.58 69.53
CA ILE A 980 48.36 53.18 70.07
C ILE A 980 48.40 52.21 71.28
N SER A 981 48.94 51.01 71.04
CA SER A 981 50.03 50.47 71.89
C SER A 981 51.13 49.88 71.01
N GLU A 982 52.37 50.30 71.25
CA GLU A 982 53.57 49.88 70.51
C GLU A 982 53.86 48.39 70.75
N GLU A 983 53.58 47.55 69.77
CA GLU A 983 54.45 46.41 69.49
C GLU A 983 55.14 46.66 68.15
N LYS A 984 56.46 46.86 68.24
CA LYS A 984 57.39 46.75 67.11
C LYS A 984 57.02 45.49 66.33
N ILE A 985 56.47 45.65 65.13
CA ILE A 985 56.46 44.57 64.13
C ILE A 985 57.93 44.24 63.92
N ALA A 986 58.37 43.10 64.46
CA ALA A 986 59.72 42.63 64.25
C ALA A 986 59.93 42.52 62.74
N LEU A 987 60.84 43.35 62.21
CA LEU A 987 61.25 43.21 60.82
C LEU A 987 61.72 41.76 60.62
N PRO A 988 61.29 41.11 59.54
CA PRO A 988 61.67 39.72 59.31
C PRO A 988 63.19 39.61 59.26
N VAL A 989 63.76 38.63 59.96
CA VAL A 989 65.23 38.46 60.01
C VAL A 989 65.73 37.69 58.79
N ASN A 990 64.84 36.92 58.13
CA ASN A 990 65.16 36.09 56.98
C ASN A 990 64.20 36.38 55.81
N PHE A 991 64.73 36.31 54.59
CA PHE A 991 63.92 36.31 53.38
C PHE A 991 63.07 35.04 53.30
N SER A 992 61.75 35.17 53.17
CA SER A 992 60.87 34.01 53.00
C SER A 992 59.64 34.34 52.17
N ILE A 993 59.05 33.30 51.56
CA ILE A 993 57.78 33.38 50.83
C ILE A 993 56.79 32.38 51.45
N ASN A 994 55.65 32.90 51.87
CA ASN A 994 54.56 32.12 52.45
C ASN A 994 53.29 32.29 51.64
N LEU A 995 52.53 31.20 51.52
CA LEU A 995 51.20 31.24 50.94
C LEU A 995 50.22 31.43 52.09
N PHE A 996 49.43 32.50 52.03
CA PHE A 996 48.40 32.83 53.04
C PHE A 996 47.03 32.25 52.68
N SER A 997 46.91 31.59 51.52
CA SER A 997 45.72 30.90 51.07
C SER A 997 45.85 29.37 51.21
N SER A 998 44.73 28.66 51.31
CA SER A 998 44.69 27.20 51.24
C SER A 998 45.29 26.71 49.92
N ASN A 999 45.98 25.57 49.93
CA ASN A 999 46.54 24.95 48.73
C ASN A 999 46.08 23.49 48.66
N PRO A 1000 45.20 23.10 47.71
CA PRO A 1000 44.77 23.84 46.50
C PRO A 1000 43.89 25.08 46.75
N CYS A 1001 43.98 26.08 45.86
CA CYS A 1001 43.31 27.37 45.97
C CYS A 1001 42.01 27.45 45.16
N ASN A 1002 40.88 27.72 45.83
CA ASN A 1002 39.58 27.97 45.19
C ASN A 1002 39.22 29.47 45.09
N SER A 1003 39.97 30.36 45.75
CA SER A 1003 39.90 31.83 45.61
C SER A 1003 41.23 32.41 45.10
N GLU A 1004 41.29 33.71 44.81
CA GLU A 1004 42.54 34.38 44.39
C GLU A 1004 43.63 34.24 45.47
N PRO A 1005 44.77 33.57 45.18
CA PRO A 1005 45.75 33.28 46.21
C PRO A 1005 46.54 34.51 46.66
N ILE A 1006 46.77 34.64 47.97
CA ILE A 1006 47.58 35.70 48.58
C ILE A 1006 48.95 35.13 48.97
N ILE A 1007 50.00 35.80 48.49
CA ILE A 1007 51.40 35.50 48.82
C ILE A 1007 51.93 36.58 49.73
N GLN A 1008 52.56 36.19 50.83
CA GLN A 1008 53.35 37.08 51.67
C GLN A 1008 54.83 36.85 51.40
N VAL A 1009 55.60 37.92 51.20
CA VAL A 1009 57.06 37.89 51.11
C VAL A 1009 57.65 38.72 52.25
N ALA A 1010 58.53 38.09 53.02
CA ALA A 1010 59.25 38.71 54.11
C ALA A 1010 60.59 39.27 53.59
N ILE A 1011 60.81 40.58 53.73
CA ILE A 1011 61.99 41.28 53.25
C ILE A 1011 62.79 41.83 54.44
N PRO A 1012 63.98 41.28 54.75
CA PRO A 1012 64.76 41.69 55.92
C PRO A 1012 65.50 43.03 55.73
N ILE A 1013 65.94 43.33 54.51
CA ILE A 1013 66.72 44.52 54.15
C ILE A 1013 66.19 45.02 52.80
N GLN A 1014 66.24 46.34 52.57
CA GLN A 1014 65.81 46.96 51.31
C GLN A 1014 66.54 46.32 50.12
N THR A 1015 65.80 45.76 49.17
CA THR A 1015 66.36 45.04 48.02
C THR A 1015 65.44 45.14 46.82
N ASN A 1016 65.97 44.93 45.62
CA ASN A 1016 65.14 44.65 44.45
C ASN A 1016 64.50 43.26 44.61
N LEU A 1017 63.17 43.20 44.64
CA LEU A 1017 62.40 41.96 44.73
C LEU A 1017 61.78 41.64 43.37
N GLU A 1018 62.13 40.48 42.83
CA GLU A 1018 61.51 39.91 41.65
C GLU A 1018 60.66 38.70 42.05
N ILE A 1019 59.36 38.72 41.73
CA ILE A 1019 58.49 37.55 41.88
C ILE A 1019 57.92 37.16 40.53
N LYS A 1020 58.15 35.90 40.15
CA LYS A 1020 57.71 35.30 38.88
C LYS A 1020 56.98 33.99 39.11
N VAL A 1021 56.01 33.69 38.26
CA VAL A 1021 55.23 32.45 38.28
C VAL A 1021 55.61 31.62 37.06
N TYR A 1022 55.83 30.33 37.28
CA TYR A 1022 56.16 29.35 36.26
C TYR A 1022 55.16 28.19 36.31
N ASP A 1023 54.87 27.58 35.16
CA ASP A 1023 54.11 26.32 35.13
C ASP A 1023 55.00 25.12 35.47
N ILE A 1024 54.43 23.91 35.46
CA ILE A 1024 55.16 22.66 35.77
C ILE A 1024 56.31 22.35 34.80
N THR A 1025 56.30 22.95 33.60
CA THR A 1025 57.36 22.76 32.60
C THR A 1025 58.52 23.74 32.79
N GLY A 1026 58.38 24.70 33.70
CA GLY A 1026 59.35 25.78 33.93
C GLY A 1026 59.16 26.97 33.00
N LYS A 1027 58.07 27.03 32.22
CA LYS A 1027 57.76 28.20 31.38
C LYS A 1027 57.30 29.36 32.25
N HIS A 1028 57.86 30.54 32.01
CA HIS A 1028 57.44 31.78 32.67
C HIS A 1028 56.02 32.16 32.24
N ILE A 1029 55.11 32.26 33.21
CA ILE A 1029 53.70 32.59 33.01
C ILE A 1029 53.43 34.06 33.29
N ASN A 1030 53.95 34.59 34.40
CA ASN A 1030 53.67 35.96 34.81
C ASN A 1030 54.76 36.51 35.74
N THR A 1031 55.09 37.80 35.61
CA THR A 1031 55.91 38.54 36.58
C THR A 1031 54.96 39.37 37.44
N ILE A 1032 54.97 39.12 38.76
CA ILE A 1032 54.10 39.82 39.72
C ILE A 1032 54.71 41.18 40.08
N ILE A 1033 56.01 41.21 40.33
CA ILE A 1033 56.76 42.43 40.69
C ILE A 1033 58.22 42.27 40.31
N ASN A 1034 58.88 43.39 39.99
CA ASN A 1034 60.34 43.50 39.83
C ASN A 1034 60.76 44.95 40.15
N GLN A 1035 60.88 45.28 41.44
CA GLN A 1035 61.27 46.63 41.88
C GLN A 1035 61.90 46.61 43.28
N ILE A 1036 62.53 47.72 43.66
CA ILE A 1036 63.09 47.93 44.99
C ILE A 1036 61.95 48.03 46.02
N VAL A 1037 62.00 47.22 47.06
CA VAL A 1037 61.06 47.20 48.18
C VAL A 1037 61.78 47.39 49.51
N THR A 1038 61.13 48.06 50.46
CA THR A 1038 61.66 48.34 51.81
C THR A 1038 61.55 47.10 52.72
N PRO A 1039 62.30 47.05 53.85
CA PRO A 1039 62.18 45.97 54.83
C PRO A 1039 60.75 45.86 55.38
N GLY A 1040 60.21 44.65 55.46
CA GLY A 1040 58.85 44.39 55.95
C GLY A 1040 58.21 43.16 55.31
N TYR A 1041 56.95 42.91 55.68
CA TYR A 1041 56.12 41.88 55.06
C TYR A 1041 55.29 42.52 53.94
N HIS A 1042 55.41 42.00 52.72
CA HIS A 1042 54.71 42.48 51.53
C HIS A 1042 53.71 41.43 51.05
N TYR A 1043 52.50 41.83 50.66
CA TYR A 1043 51.45 40.91 50.23
C TYR A 1043 51.07 41.14 48.77
N PHE A 1044 50.88 40.05 48.03
CA PHE A 1044 50.55 40.07 46.61
C PHE A 1044 49.41 39.10 46.31
N ILE A 1045 48.41 39.56 45.57
CA ILE A 1045 47.27 38.74 45.13
C ILE A 1045 47.54 38.21 43.72
N LEU A 1046 47.43 36.90 43.54
CA LEU A 1046 47.48 36.22 42.26
C LEU A 1046 46.10 36.23 41.59
N LYS A 1047 45.88 37.13 40.64
CA LYS A 1047 44.62 37.20 39.89
C LYS A 1047 44.37 35.95 39.05
N LYS A 1048 43.28 35.22 39.34
CA LYS A 1048 43.00 33.90 38.72
C LYS A 1048 42.82 33.97 37.21
N GLU A 1049 42.34 35.08 36.68
CA GLU A 1049 42.15 35.32 35.23
C GLU A 1049 43.42 35.13 34.40
N LYS A 1050 44.62 35.26 35.01
CA LYS A 1050 45.91 35.05 34.35
C LYS A 1050 46.41 33.61 34.37
N PHE A 1051 45.66 32.68 34.96
CA PHE A 1051 46.07 31.29 35.17
C PHE A 1051 44.95 30.30 34.79
N SER A 1052 45.32 29.22 34.10
CA SER A 1052 44.44 28.05 33.92
C SER A 1052 44.48 27.14 35.15
N ALA A 1053 43.49 26.27 35.34
CA ALA A 1053 43.53 25.28 36.42
C ALA A 1053 44.77 24.37 36.28
N GLY A 1054 45.56 24.21 37.35
CA GLY A 1054 46.84 23.50 37.30
C GLY A 1054 47.80 23.83 38.44
N ILE A 1055 48.99 23.22 38.39
CA ILE A 1055 50.06 23.43 39.38
C ILE A 1055 51.06 24.46 38.84
N TYR A 1056 51.44 25.41 39.68
CA TYR A 1056 52.40 26.47 39.38
C TYR A 1056 53.47 26.59 40.46
N PHE A 1057 54.59 27.20 40.11
CA PHE A 1057 55.70 27.51 41.01
C PHE A 1057 55.97 29.01 41.02
N ILE A 1058 55.85 29.63 42.19
CA ILE A 1058 56.12 31.05 42.41
C ILE A 1058 57.56 31.15 42.90
N SER A 1059 58.44 31.79 42.12
CA SER A 1059 59.81 32.10 42.51
C SER A 1059 59.89 33.56 42.93
N ALA A 1060 60.32 33.81 44.17
CA ALA A 1060 60.69 35.12 44.67
C ALA A 1060 62.20 35.20 44.83
N ARG A 1061 62.82 36.26 44.28
CA ARG A 1061 64.27 36.45 44.22
C ARG A 1061 64.65 37.86 44.60
N THR A 1062 65.74 37.97 45.33
CA THR A 1062 66.46 39.21 45.63
C THR A 1062 67.90 39.05 45.12
N SER A 1063 68.73 40.09 45.26
CA SER A 1063 70.15 40.01 44.87
C SER A 1063 70.93 38.94 45.65
N GLU A 1064 70.49 38.59 46.86
CA GLU A 1064 71.23 37.73 47.80
C GLU A 1064 70.47 36.44 48.21
N SER A 1065 69.19 36.30 47.87
CA SER A 1065 68.36 35.16 48.30
C SER A 1065 67.28 34.83 47.28
N SER A 1066 66.85 33.56 47.28
CA SER A 1066 65.72 33.13 46.45
C SER A 1066 64.93 32.04 47.15
N ALA A 1067 63.63 32.01 46.91
CA ALA A 1067 62.72 31.00 47.43
C ALA A 1067 61.65 30.66 46.40
N VAL A 1068 61.15 29.43 46.43
CA VAL A 1068 60.10 28.95 45.52
C VAL A 1068 58.96 28.32 46.31
N LYS A 1069 57.72 28.63 45.94
CA LYS A 1069 56.52 28.01 46.52
C LYS A 1069 55.66 27.36 45.44
N LYS A 1070 55.27 26.10 45.65
CA LYS A 1070 54.30 25.41 44.80
C LYS A 1070 52.88 25.83 45.18
N ILE A 1071 52.04 26.02 44.18
CA ILE A 1071 50.62 26.32 44.32
C ILE A 1071 49.78 25.50 43.32
N THR A 1072 48.60 25.05 43.72
CA THR A 1072 47.63 24.37 42.85
C THR A 1072 46.39 25.25 42.74
N ILE A 1073 45.99 25.64 41.53
CA ILE A 1073 44.83 26.51 41.25
C ILE A 1073 43.71 25.67 40.63
N PHE A 1074 42.50 25.73 41.20
CA PHE A 1074 41.27 25.24 40.57
C PHE A 1074 40.48 26.41 39.97
N LYS A 1075 39.71 26.16 38.91
CA LYS A 1075 38.70 27.11 38.42
C LYS A 1075 37.38 26.83 39.10
#